data_AF-A0A5P2CXH4-F1
#
_entry.id   AF-A0A5P2CXH4-F1
#
_cell.length_a   1.000
_cell.length_b   1.000
_cell.length_c   1.000
_cell.angle_alpha   90.00
_cell.angle_beta   90.00
_cell.angle_gamma   90.00
#
_symmetry.space_group_name_H-M   'P 1'
#
loop_
_entity.id
_entity.type
_entity.pdbx_description
1 polymer ?
#
loop_
_entity_poly.entity_id
_entity_poly.type
_entity_poly.pdbx_seq_one_letter_code
_entity_poly.pdbx_strand_id
1 'polypeptide(L)'
;MRSRARYLVGRDPQMAEIRQVLADAREGRGGVVFLVGEAGIGKSRLAAEAVGLALGSGMRVLRGRSSTTGPTVPFRPLTEALMSLFRSGRPMDDLPLGPYRPALGRLIPDWSSDAQDSSSMIILGEAVLRLLIATAEPAGQLLLLEDLHDADPETLAVVEYLVDNLEYTPVVLLATIRTEPCDALDMADSARRRGVGAVLELSPLTRPEVGAVIAAQLGTEPDLVPPEALARLWDDSAGSPFLVEELLQSMISGGALVQGEDGWRVVGDLRSDVSTALARGILRRIDRLGPEGLTLLSAAAVIGRRFPLTVLQKMTGIDDRGLLSHLHAGVAAQLVVPDEPSPDWYAFRHSLTAEALLTQLTPGNRAAMAGQAADAVQALHPELPGDWCPLVAELRSQAGDRDEAGRLFAEAGLRALRAGAIGSAITLLSRAERLLSESQDAGRRAEVLEALLPALAEAGNFSEAFGFADNLHVLGSLTAVRLAALHTRLAKVAHTAGRWEDGNRQIAQARALLKAEPDERSTAPIDVTAAYLALDTPGPDRTQLAEKLARSALQAAERHGLSTVVCQAWELLATLARERDFDEATALLESALYTAEQHRLPVQRMYALTRIGGNNWLTEGTTGGLVAARGEALRLGSATIVYTIDGILILDTVLRGEFAAAARAAEECLTVVQRLRLAPATRYVLMSQAVLAAHQGDRPAMDRALSAFADWDGAGAQEEPLTLGLARAFCALMEEDRPGAVRELRAVRDLEDANPSTYYLSGRYGIGLLLDVLSGEVGRSPYEEIAATSPGRMRWNRQFVLFAGAVLLGREGRREEAATAAAEAQALAEAYPTALHLGLRLIAEAAHEDGWGEPVAWLRRAEHHFHGLSVPNVANACRAALRRLGAPVHQRRSGSNAIPEVLRTLGVTVREYEVFQLLPERLGNKDIADRLYISPRTVEKHIAALGTKTGHPTRSSLCDFAAAVLA
;
A
#
# COMPACT_ATOMS: atom_id res chain seq x y z
N MET A 1 -24.17 11.86 -25.12
CA MET A 1 -25.36 12.73 -24.99
C MET A 1 -25.12 14.02 -25.78
N ARG A 2 -26.08 14.53 -26.56
CA ARG A 2 -26.12 15.94 -26.99
C ARG A 2 -27.51 16.46 -26.61
N SER A 3 -27.59 17.32 -25.60
CA SER A 3 -28.81 18.10 -25.32
C SER A 3 -29.10 19.01 -26.52
N ARG A 4 -30.37 19.27 -26.79
CA ARG A 4 -30.81 20.15 -27.89
C ARG A 4 -30.97 21.61 -27.47
N ALA A 5 -30.96 21.91 -26.17
CA ALA A 5 -30.89 23.27 -25.67
C ALA A 5 -29.50 23.86 -25.99
N ARG A 6 -29.48 24.99 -26.71
CA ARG A 6 -28.23 25.61 -27.22
C ARG A 6 -27.33 26.16 -26.12
N TYR A 7 -27.86 26.43 -24.93
CA TYR A 7 -27.13 26.97 -23.77
C TYR A 7 -27.61 26.34 -22.46
N LEU A 8 -26.76 26.39 -21.43
CA LEU A 8 -27.03 25.89 -20.09
C LEU A 8 -27.91 26.90 -19.32
N VAL A 9 -28.90 26.42 -18.56
CA VAL A 9 -29.86 27.26 -17.82
C VAL A 9 -29.87 26.86 -16.34
N GLY A 10 -29.93 27.84 -15.44
CA GLY A 10 -30.11 27.63 -14.00
C GLY A 10 -28.94 26.95 -13.28
N ARG A 11 -27.73 27.09 -13.85
CA ARG A 11 -26.49 26.48 -13.35
C ARG A 11 -25.34 27.47 -13.25
N ASP A 12 -25.64 28.76 -13.25
CA ASP A 12 -24.63 29.83 -13.19
C ASP A 12 -23.74 29.77 -11.94
N PRO A 13 -24.28 29.52 -10.72
CA PRO A 13 -23.45 29.40 -9.52
C PRO A 13 -22.46 28.23 -9.61
N GLN A 14 -22.95 27.05 -9.99
CA GLN A 14 -22.10 25.85 -10.10
C GLN A 14 -21.06 26.01 -11.21
N MET A 15 -21.44 26.62 -12.35
CA MET A 15 -20.49 26.94 -13.42
C MET A 15 -19.48 28.01 -13.01
N ALA A 16 -19.81 28.95 -12.13
CA ALA A 16 -18.87 29.92 -11.61
C ALA A 16 -17.78 29.23 -10.76
N GLU A 17 -18.18 28.30 -9.88
CA GLU A 17 -17.23 27.52 -9.08
C GLU A 17 -16.35 26.61 -9.94
N ILE A 18 -16.93 25.87 -10.89
CA ILE A 18 -16.16 25.04 -11.83
C ILE A 18 -15.17 25.91 -12.62
N ARG A 19 -15.59 27.08 -13.10
CA ARG A 19 -14.72 28.00 -13.84
C ARG A 19 -13.56 28.49 -12.98
N GLN A 20 -13.80 28.77 -11.71
CA GLN A 20 -12.77 29.18 -10.76
C GLN A 20 -11.75 28.06 -10.55
N VAL A 21 -12.20 26.83 -10.26
CA VAL A 21 -11.29 25.67 -10.06
C VAL A 21 -10.47 25.36 -11.32
N LEU A 22 -11.08 25.44 -12.51
CA LEU A 22 -10.35 25.29 -13.77
C LEU A 22 -9.32 26.41 -13.98
N ALA A 23 -9.59 27.64 -13.55
CA ALA A 23 -8.65 28.75 -13.64
C ALA A 23 -7.48 28.59 -12.66
N ASP A 24 -7.76 28.21 -11.41
CA ASP A 24 -6.74 27.96 -10.38
C ASP A 24 -5.78 26.83 -10.80
N ALA A 25 -6.28 25.77 -11.43
CA ALA A 25 -5.45 24.66 -11.90
C ALA A 25 -4.44 25.08 -12.98
N ARG A 26 -4.75 26.11 -13.77
CA ARG A 26 -3.80 26.69 -14.74
C ARG A 26 -2.66 27.45 -14.06
N GLU A 27 -2.87 27.87 -12.83
CA GLU A 27 -1.85 28.49 -11.98
C GLU A 27 -1.11 27.45 -11.12
N GLY A 28 -1.37 26.15 -11.34
CA GLY A 28 -0.76 25.04 -10.59
C GLY A 28 -1.48 24.69 -9.29
N ARG A 29 -2.67 25.23 -9.04
CA ARG A 29 -3.51 24.93 -7.86
C ARG A 29 -4.73 24.10 -8.26
N GLY A 30 -4.62 22.80 -8.09
CA GLY A 30 -5.62 21.83 -8.53
C GLY A 30 -6.81 21.79 -7.59
N GLY A 31 -7.78 20.95 -7.91
CA GLY A 31 -8.97 20.86 -7.08
C GLY A 31 -9.90 19.72 -7.42
N VAL A 32 -10.81 19.44 -6.49
CA VAL A 32 -11.79 18.36 -6.59
C VAL A 32 -13.18 18.95 -6.53
N VAL A 33 -14.01 18.59 -7.51
CA VAL A 33 -15.41 18.99 -7.57
C VAL A 33 -16.29 17.75 -7.75
N PHE A 34 -17.21 17.54 -6.83
CA PHE A 34 -18.22 16.50 -6.90
C PHE A 34 -19.56 17.12 -7.30
N LEU A 35 -20.11 16.68 -8.44
CA LEU A 35 -21.46 17.03 -8.86
C LEU A 35 -22.42 15.99 -8.31
N VAL A 36 -23.18 16.37 -7.28
CA VAL A 36 -24.15 15.51 -6.62
C VAL A 36 -25.55 15.91 -7.04
N GLY A 37 -26.40 14.95 -7.33
CA GLY A 37 -27.80 15.23 -7.64
C GLY A 37 -28.54 14.00 -8.15
N GLU A 38 -29.85 14.10 -8.27
CA GLU A 38 -30.70 13.01 -8.73
C GLU A 38 -30.41 12.62 -10.20
N ALA A 39 -30.90 11.44 -10.62
CA ALA A 39 -30.83 11.02 -12.00
C ALA A 39 -31.57 12.01 -12.92
N GLY A 40 -30.98 12.37 -14.07
CA GLY A 40 -31.59 13.31 -15.01
C GLY A 40 -31.53 14.81 -14.63
N ILE A 41 -30.99 15.16 -13.46
CA ILE A 41 -30.91 16.56 -12.98
C ILE A 41 -29.94 17.48 -13.76
N GLY A 42 -29.17 16.90 -14.69
CA GLY A 42 -28.24 17.63 -15.57
C GLY A 42 -26.76 17.50 -15.22
N LYS A 43 -26.33 16.61 -14.31
CA LYS A 43 -24.91 16.40 -13.94
C LYS A 43 -23.99 16.24 -15.15
N SER A 44 -24.29 15.29 -16.05
CA SER A 44 -23.49 15.05 -17.26
C SER A 44 -23.51 16.22 -18.25
N ARG A 45 -24.57 17.03 -18.27
CA ARG A 45 -24.63 18.24 -19.11
C ARG A 45 -23.72 19.32 -18.55
N LEU A 46 -23.76 19.55 -17.24
CA LEU A 46 -22.87 20.48 -16.55
C LEU A 46 -21.40 20.07 -16.70
N ALA A 47 -21.11 18.78 -16.54
CA ALA A 47 -19.78 18.23 -16.78
C ALA A 47 -19.33 18.41 -18.24
N ALA A 48 -20.23 18.28 -19.22
CA ALA A 48 -19.91 18.52 -20.63
C ALA A 48 -19.58 20.01 -20.91
N GLU A 49 -20.27 20.95 -20.26
CA GLU A 49 -19.94 22.38 -20.36
C GLU A 49 -18.59 22.69 -19.69
N ALA A 50 -18.29 22.06 -18.54
CA ALA A 50 -16.98 22.14 -17.90
C ALA A 50 -15.86 21.63 -18.82
N VAL A 51 -16.08 20.49 -19.50
CA VAL A 51 -15.17 19.96 -20.52
C VAL A 51 -14.99 20.95 -21.68
N GLY A 52 -16.07 21.59 -22.15
CA GLY A 52 -15.99 22.63 -23.18
C GLY A 52 -15.14 23.83 -22.76
N LEU A 53 -15.30 24.31 -21.52
CA LEU A 53 -14.49 25.39 -20.96
C LEU A 53 -13.02 25.00 -20.81
N ALA A 54 -12.74 23.79 -20.33
CA ALA A 54 -11.40 23.26 -20.19
C ALA A 54 -10.69 23.20 -21.56
N LEU A 55 -11.32 22.58 -22.55
CA LEU A 55 -10.80 22.51 -23.92
C LEU A 55 -10.61 23.90 -24.55
N GLY A 56 -11.57 24.81 -24.37
CA GLY A 56 -11.48 26.20 -24.85
C GLY A 56 -10.36 27.01 -24.19
N SER A 57 -9.95 26.61 -22.98
CA SER A 57 -8.83 27.19 -22.23
C SER A 57 -7.49 26.51 -22.53
N GLY A 58 -7.46 25.53 -23.43
CA GLY A 58 -6.26 24.77 -23.78
C GLY A 58 -5.91 23.63 -22.81
N MET A 59 -6.76 23.35 -21.81
CA MET A 59 -6.55 22.23 -20.90
C MET A 59 -6.73 20.90 -21.63
N ARG A 60 -5.98 19.89 -21.18
CA ARG A 60 -6.24 18.50 -21.57
C ARG A 60 -7.45 17.96 -20.83
N VAL A 61 -8.26 17.12 -21.49
CA VAL A 61 -9.43 16.48 -20.85
C VAL A 61 -9.30 14.97 -20.97
N LEU A 62 -9.33 14.29 -19.83
CA LEU A 62 -9.41 12.83 -19.70
C LEU A 62 -10.79 12.48 -19.15
N ARG A 63 -11.45 11.47 -19.74
CA ARG A 63 -12.82 11.10 -19.34
C ARG A 63 -12.96 9.59 -19.17
N GLY A 64 -13.49 9.20 -18.02
CA GLY A 64 -13.83 7.84 -17.66
C GLY A 64 -15.24 7.73 -17.12
N ARG A 65 -15.83 6.52 -17.19
CA ARG A 65 -17.17 6.28 -16.66
C ARG A 65 -17.28 4.95 -15.93
N SER A 66 -17.92 4.96 -14.76
CA SER A 66 -18.24 3.73 -14.01
C SER A 66 -19.42 3.00 -14.63
N SER A 67 -19.44 1.66 -14.53
CA SER A 67 -20.41 0.79 -15.20
C SER A 67 -21.09 -0.19 -14.25
N THR A 68 -22.41 -0.30 -14.40
CA THR A 68 -23.46 -1.18 -13.77
C THR A 68 -23.44 -2.64 -14.03
N THR A 69 -22.46 -3.07 -14.81
CA THR A 69 -22.83 -3.86 -15.97
C THR A 69 -21.80 -4.95 -16.18
N GLY A 70 -22.09 -6.16 -15.69
CA GLY A 70 -21.18 -7.31 -15.65
C GLY A 70 -20.28 -7.31 -14.41
N PRO A 71 -19.28 -8.20 -14.33
CA PRO A 71 -18.28 -8.17 -13.26
C PRO A 71 -17.70 -6.76 -13.14
N THR A 72 -17.56 -6.27 -11.91
CA THR A 72 -16.78 -5.06 -11.64
C THR A 72 -15.38 -5.27 -12.19
N VAL A 73 -15.06 -4.60 -13.30
CA VAL A 73 -13.70 -4.57 -13.84
C VAL A 73 -12.97 -3.51 -13.02
N PRO A 74 -11.99 -3.89 -12.18
CA PRO A 74 -11.30 -2.94 -11.34
C PRO A 74 -10.71 -1.81 -12.16
N PHE A 75 -10.76 -0.60 -11.63
CA PHE A 75 -10.19 0.60 -12.25
C PHE A 75 -10.79 1.03 -13.58
N ARG A 76 -11.89 0.44 -14.05
CA ARG A 76 -12.47 0.74 -15.37
C ARG A 76 -12.57 2.24 -15.70
N PRO A 77 -13.16 3.10 -14.86
CA PRO A 77 -13.25 4.53 -15.19
C PRO A 77 -11.86 5.18 -15.33
N LEU A 78 -10.89 4.79 -14.51
CA LEU A 78 -9.52 5.29 -14.61
C LEU A 78 -8.83 4.79 -15.88
N THR A 79 -8.94 3.50 -16.20
CA THR A 79 -8.44 2.91 -17.44
C THR A 79 -9.02 3.59 -18.67
N GLU A 80 -10.34 3.81 -18.72
CA GLU A 80 -11.00 4.52 -19.82
C GLU A 80 -10.46 5.96 -19.98
N ALA A 81 -10.29 6.68 -18.86
CA ALA A 81 -9.75 8.03 -18.86
C ALA A 81 -8.29 8.06 -19.34
N LEU A 82 -7.43 7.19 -18.82
CA LEU A 82 -6.01 7.17 -19.12
C LEU A 82 -5.71 6.65 -20.53
N MET A 83 -6.46 5.67 -21.03
CA MET A 83 -6.32 5.18 -22.41
C MET A 83 -6.58 6.28 -23.46
N SER A 84 -7.31 7.35 -23.11
CA SER A 84 -7.48 8.51 -24.00
C SER A 84 -6.17 9.26 -24.28
N LEU A 85 -5.17 9.19 -23.39
CA LEU A 85 -3.84 9.77 -23.60
C LEU A 85 -3.15 9.14 -24.81
N PHE A 86 -3.28 7.82 -24.97
CA PHE A 86 -2.58 7.03 -26.00
C PHE A 86 -3.22 7.13 -27.37
N ARG A 87 -4.52 7.45 -27.45
CA ARG A 87 -5.22 7.66 -28.72
C ARG A 87 -4.80 8.95 -29.44
N SER A 88 -4.11 9.86 -28.75
CA SER A 88 -3.67 11.14 -29.31
C SER A 88 -2.40 11.05 -30.18
N GLY A 89 -1.72 9.89 -30.20
CA GLY A 89 -0.57 9.61 -31.06
C GLY A 89 0.75 10.25 -30.63
N ARG A 90 0.82 10.86 -29.43
CA ARG A 90 2.08 11.38 -28.87
C ARG A 90 2.89 10.27 -28.21
N PRO A 91 4.23 10.20 -28.44
CA PRO A 91 5.10 9.30 -27.69
C PRO A 91 5.09 9.68 -26.21
N MET A 92 4.87 8.69 -25.34
CA MET A 92 4.77 8.88 -23.88
C MET A 92 5.93 8.22 -23.14
N ASP A 93 6.97 7.78 -23.87
CA ASP A 93 8.08 7.01 -23.33
C ASP A 93 9.05 7.84 -22.47
N ASP A 94 9.10 9.15 -22.68
CA ASP A 94 10.02 10.08 -22.02
C ASP A 94 9.44 10.78 -20.78
N LEU A 95 8.24 10.38 -20.31
CA LEU A 95 7.63 11.01 -19.13
C LEU A 95 8.45 10.68 -17.87
N PRO A 96 8.70 11.66 -16.97
CA PRO A 96 9.50 11.48 -15.75
C PRO A 96 8.72 10.76 -14.64
N LEU A 97 8.18 9.57 -14.95
CA LEU A 97 7.38 8.75 -14.03
C LEU A 97 8.25 8.00 -13.02
N GLY A 98 9.57 7.92 -13.25
CA GLY A 98 10.52 7.24 -12.35
C GLY A 98 10.11 5.78 -12.08
N PRO A 99 10.16 5.31 -10.81
CA PRO A 99 9.85 3.92 -10.47
C PRO A 99 8.34 3.58 -10.55
N TYR A 100 7.47 4.55 -10.84
CA TYR A 100 6.02 4.37 -10.83
C TYR A 100 5.43 3.92 -12.17
N ARG A 101 6.22 3.92 -13.26
CA ARG A 101 5.77 3.48 -14.58
C ARG A 101 5.23 2.03 -14.60
N PRO A 102 5.87 1.04 -13.95
CA PRO A 102 5.34 -0.32 -13.90
C PRO A 102 3.98 -0.44 -13.20
N ALA A 103 3.72 0.40 -12.18
CA ALA A 103 2.45 0.38 -11.46
C ALA A 103 1.25 0.73 -12.37
N LEU A 104 1.49 1.57 -13.37
CA LEU A 104 0.48 1.98 -14.36
C LEU A 104 0.13 0.89 -15.36
N GLY A 105 0.89 -0.22 -15.42
CA GLY A 105 0.57 -1.39 -16.25
C GLY A 105 -0.81 -1.98 -15.96
N ARG A 106 -1.32 -1.82 -14.72
CA ARG A 106 -2.68 -2.22 -14.31
C ARG A 106 -3.79 -1.43 -15.01
N LEU A 107 -3.49 -0.20 -15.44
CA LEU A 107 -4.44 0.72 -16.06
C LEU A 107 -4.18 0.90 -17.57
N ILE A 108 -2.94 0.70 -18.00
CA ILE A 108 -2.46 0.93 -19.36
C ILE A 108 -1.76 -0.35 -19.82
N PRO A 109 -2.46 -1.22 -20.58
CA PRO A 109 -1.93 -2.54 -20.97
C PRO A 109 -0.57 -2.47 -21.69
N ASP A 110 -0.35 -1.45 -22.51
CA ASP A 110 0.90 -1.27 -23.28
C ASP A 110 2.13 -0.99 -22.40
N TRP A 111 1.93 -0.66 -21.12
CA TRP A 111 2.99 -0.41 -20.13
C TRP A 111 3.16 -1.57 -19.15
N SER A 112 2.47 -2.68 -19.38
CA SER A 112 2.76 -3.92 -18.68
C SER A 112 4.17 -4.40 -19.06
N SER A 113 5.01 -4.60 -18.05
CA SER A 113 6.24 -5.37 -18.20
C SER A 113 5.95 -6.83 -17.88
N ASP A 114 6.68 -7.79 -18.44
CA ASP A 114 6.62 -9.22 -18.05
C ASP A 114 6.88 -9.44 -16.53
N ALA A 115 7.32 -8.41 -15.80
CA ALA A 115 7.28 -8.36 -14.34
C ALA A 115 5.85 -8.08 -13.83
N GLN A 116 5.24 -9.13 -13.25
CA GLN A 116 3.84 -9.22 -12.81
C GLN A 116 3.33 -8.11 -11.87
N ASP A 117 2.12 -7.63 -12.21
CA ASP A 117 1.24 -6.67 -11.52
C ASP A 117 1.16 -6.82 -9.97
N SER A 118 1.91 -6.01 -9.22
CA SER A 118 1.99 -6.10 -7.74
C SER A 118 2.12 -4.75 -6.99
N SER A 119 1.63 -3.65 -7.57
CA SER A 119 1.69 -2.32 -6.91
C SER A 119 0.52 -2.05 -5.95
N SER A 120 0.82 -1.56 -4.73
CA SER A 120 -0.15 -1.05 -3.73
C SER A 120 -1.14 -0.06 -4.35
N MET A 121 -2.37 0.05 -3.83
CA MET A 121 -3.32 1.08 -4.28
C MET A 121 -2.81 2.50 -4.02
N ILE A 122 -2.01 2.70 -2.97
CA ILE A 122 -1.33 3.98 -2.70
C ILE A 122 -0.26 4.25 -3.77
N ILE A 123 0.54 3.24 -4.13
CA ILE A 123 1.57 3.35 -5.18
C ILE A 123 0.89 3.58 -6.54
N LEU A 124 -0.23 2.91 -6.81
CA LEU A 124 -1.02 3.12 -8.01
C LEU A 124 -1.64 4.51 -8.04
N GLY A 125 -2.19 4.99 -6.92
CA GLY A 125 -2.70 6.35 -6.77
C GLY A 125 -1.64 7.40 -7.02
N GLU A 126 -0.45 7.24 -6.44
CA GLU A 126 0.71 8.10 -6.68
C GLU A 126 1.19 8.02 -8.13
N ALA A 127 1.19 6.83 -8.72
CA ALA A 127 1.56 6.64 -10.12
C ALA A 127 0.57 7.35 -11.06
N VAL A 128 -0.73 7.25 -10.79
CA VAL A 128 -1.78 7.97 -11.52
C VAL A 128 -1.61 9.47 -11.33
N LEU A 129 -1.39 9.96 -10.11
CA LEU A 129 -1.14 11.37 -9.82
C LEU A 129 0.05 11.91 -10.62
N ARG A 130 1.19 11.22 -10.59
CA ARG A 130 2.39 11.59 -11.36
C ARG A 130 2.15 11.57 -12.87
N LEU A 131 1.42 10.58 -13.37
CA LEU A 131 1.03 10.55 -14.79
C LEU A 131 0.15 11.75 -15.13
N LEU A 132 -0.84 12.08 -14.30
CA LEU A 132 -1.72 13.24 -14.51
C LEU A 132 -0.92 14.54 -14.50
N ILE A 133 0.01 14.71 -13.55
CA ILE A 133 0.90 15.89 -13.48
C ILE A 133 1.81 15.97 -14.70
N ALA A 134 2.47 14.87 -15.09
CA ALA A 134 3.40 14.86 -16.21
C ALA A 134 2.71 15.09 -17.56
N THR A 135 1.41 14.80 -17.65
CA THR A 135 0.60 14.98 -18.85
C THR A 135 -0.20 16.28 -18.87
N ALA A 136 -0.35 16.94 -17.72
CA ALA A 136 -0.84 18.29 -17.62
C ALA A 136 0.22 19.26 -18.17
N GLU A 137 0.23 19.45 -19.49
CA GLU A 137 0.96 20.53 -20.18
C GLU A 137 0.70 21.90 -19.52
N PRO A 138 1.42 22.99 -19.86
CA PRO A 138 1.36 24.27 -19.11
C PRO A 138 -0.04 24.89 -18.93
N ALA A 139 -1.03 24.42 -19.68
CA ALA A 139 -2.41 24.83 -19.59
C ALA A 139 -3.27 24.02 -18.60
N GLY A 140 -2.74 22.98 -17.93
CA GLY A 140 -3.47 22.15 -16.95
C GLY A 140 -4.29 21.00 -17.54
N GLN A 141 -4.89 20.19 -16.67
CA GLN A 141 -5.65 18.99 -17.04
C GLN A 141 -6.95 18.82 -16.23
N LEU A 142 -8.02 18.39 -16.89
CA LEU A 142 -9.29 18.00 -16.29
C LEU A 142 -9.47 16.48 -16.41
N LEU A 143 -9.58 15.79 -15.28
CA LEU A 143 -10.01 14.39 -15.18
C LEU A 143 -11.50 14.36 -14.82
N LEU A 144 -12.33 13.90 -15.76
CA LEU A 144 -13.76 13.71 -15.56
C LEU A 144 -14.07 12.23 -15.31
N LEU A 145 -14.59 11.91 -14.12
CA LEU A 145 -15.09 10.57 -13.78
C LEU A 145 -16.61 10.59 -13.62
N GLU A 146 -17.32 9.98 -14.56
CA GLU A 146 -18.78 9.93 -14.51
C GLU A 146 -19.30 8.71 -13.76
N ASP A 147 -20.40 8.93 -13.03
CA ASP A 147 -21.19 7.93 -12.33
C ASP A 147 -20.41 7.20 -11.22
N LEU A 148 -19.61 7.93 -10.42
CA LEU A 148 -18.70 7.33 -9.42
C LEU A 148 -19.40 6.50 -8.32
N HIS A 149 -20.70 6.72 -8.09
CA HIS A 149 -21.55 5.87 -7.24
C HIS A 149 -21.58 4.40 -7.66
N ASP A 150 -21.22 4.11 -8.92
CA ASP A 150 -21.17 2.79 -9.53
C ASP A 150 -19.74 2.20 -9.57
N ALA A 151 -18.75 2.85 -8.94
CA ALA A 151 -17.34 2.43 -8.99
C ALA A 151 -17.02 1.26 -8.03
N ASP A 152 -16.03 0.44 -8.40
CA ASP A 152 -15.47 -0.60 -7.53
C ASP A 152 -14.59 -0.01 -6.40
N PRO A 153 -14.40 -0.73 -5.28
CA PRO A 153 -13.60 -0.26 -4.15
C PRO A 153 -12.15 0.09 -4.53
N GLU A 154 -11.54 -0.65 -5.46
CA GLU A 154 -10.17 -0.41 -5.91
C GLU A 154 -10.05 0.91 -6.69
N THR A 155 -11.02 1.22 -7.56
CA THR A 155 -11.16 2.54 -8.19
C THR A 155 -11.32 3.63 -7.13
N LEU A 156 -12.24 3.45 -6.17
CA LEU A 156 -12.52 4.45 -5.14
C LEU A 156 -11.29 4.73 -4.27
N ALA A 157 -10.49 3.70 -3.93
CA ALA A 157 -9.24 3.89 -3.19
C ALA A 157 -8.22 4.76 -3.95
N VAL A 158 -8.11 4.58 -5.27
CA VAL A 158 -7.25 5.44 -6.11
C VAL A 158 -7.81 6.85 -6.21
N VAL A 159 -9.13 7.00 -6.38
CA VAL A 159 -9.78 8.32 -6.44
C VAL A 159 -9.63 9.06 -5.12
N GLU A 160 -9.82 8.41 -3.98
CA GLU A 160 -9.61 8.98 -2.65
C GLU A 160 -8.17 9.48 -2.48
N TYR A 161 -7.18 8.71 -2.96
CA TYR A 161 -5.80 9.17 -2.99
C TYR A 161 -5.63 10.45 -3.82
N LEU A 162 -6.24 10.53 -5.00
CA LEU A 162 -6.20 11.76 -5.81
C LEU A 162 -6.88 12.93 -5.09
N VAL A 163 -8.04 12.68 -4.46
CA VAL A 163 -8.78 13.71 -3.71
C VAL A 163 -7.89 14.38 -2.66
N ASP A 164 -7.02 13.61 -2.02
CA ASP A 164 -6.16 14.09 -0.93
C ASP A 164 -4.89 14.80 -1.41
N ASN A 165 -4.53 14.70 -2.69
CA ASN A 165 -3.20 15.10 -3.17
C ASN A 165 -3.20 16.08 -4.38
N LEU A 166 -4.37 16.57 -4.81
CA LEU A 166 -4.49 17.43 -6.01
C LEU A 166 -4.24 18.92 -5.77
N GLU A 167 -4.28 19.41 -4.52
CA GLU A 167 -4.26 20.85 -4.18
C GLU A 167 -3.10 21.63 -4.83
N TYR A 168 -1.91 21.04 -4.89
CA TYR A 168 -0.68 21.67 -5.41
C TYR A 168 -0.29 21.18 -6.81
N THR A 169 -1.27 20.76 -7.61
CA THR A 169 -1.04 20.17 -8.93
C THR A 169 -1.83 20.90 -10.02
N PRO A 170 -1.42 20.88 -11.30
CA PRO A 170 -2.18 21.52 -12.38
C PRO A 170 -3.40 20.68 -12.85
N VAL A 171 -4.02 19.91 -11.96
CA VAL A 171 -5.02 18.88 -12.28
C VAL A 171 -6.33 19.14 -11.52
N VAL A 172 -7.45 19.08 -12.23
CA VAL A 172 -8.80 19.14 -11.67
C VAL A 172 -9.47 17.77 -11.79
N LEU A 173 -10.01 17.26 -10.69
CA LEU A 173 -10.91 16.11 -10.69
C LEU A 173 -12.36 16.60 -10.64
N LEU A 174 -13.14 16.28 -11.67
CA LEU A 174 -14.59 16.47 -11.69
C LEU A 174 -15.27 15.11 -11.67
N ALA A 175 -16.05 14.82 -10.64
CA ALA A 175 -16.74 13.54 -10.51
C ALA A 175 -18.26 13.72 -10.41
N THR A 176 -19.05 12.83 -11.02
CA THR A 176 -20.52 12.85 -10.88
C THR A 176 -21.01 11.72 -9.98
N ILE A 177 -21.87 12.06 -9.02
CA ILE A 177 -22.39 11.13 -8.00
C ILE A 177 -23.90 11.31 -7.90
N ARG A 178 -24.63 10.26 -7.54
CA ARG A 178 -26.05 10.40 -7.20
C ARG A 178 -26.24 10.77 -5.73
N THR A 179 -27.48 11.08 -5.37
CA THR A 179 -27.89 11.44 -4.01
C THR A 179 -28.18 10.23 -3.13
N GLU A 180 -28.28 9.01 -3.67
CA GLU A 180 -28.47 7.82 -2.84
C GLU A 180 -27.21 7.46 -2.03
N PRO A 181 -27.36 6.92 -0.80
CA PRO A 181 -26.22 6.49 0.02
C PRO A 181 -25.32 5.48 -0.71
N CYS A 182 -24.04 5.81 -0.85
CA CYS A 182 -23.01 4.96 -1.44
C CYS A 182 -21.61 5.43 -1.01
N ASP A 183 -20.61 4.55 -1.13
CA ASP A 183 -19.22 4.83 -0.70
C ASP A 183 -18.63 6.07 -1.38
N ALA A 184 -18.99 6.32 -2.66
CA ALA A 184 -18.56 7.53 -3.37
C ALA A 184 -19.14 8.82 -2.78
N LEU A 185 -20.40 8.78 -2.34
CA LEU A 185 -21.04 9.93 -1.68
C LEU A 185 -20.42 10.16 -0.30
N ASP A 186 -20.16 9.09 0.46
CA ASP A 186 -19.47 9.16 1.76
C ASP A 186 -18.06 9.76 1.62
N MET A 187 -17.33 9.39 0.56
CA MET A 187 -16.04 9.96 0.21
C MET A 187 -16.15 11.46 -0.11
N ALA A 188 -17.12 11.85 -0.95
CA ALA A 188 -17.34 13.25 -1.30
C ALA A 188 -17.69 14.11 -0.07
N ASP A 189 -18.54 13.60 0.82
CA ASP A 189 -18.88 14.25 2.08
C ASP A 189 -17.69 14.34 3.05
N SER A 190 -16.86 13.30 3.10
CA SER A 190 -15.61 13.31 3.86
C SER A 190 -14.63 14.35 3.32
N ALA A 191 -14.46 14.44 2.00
CA ALA A 191 -13.62 15.43 1.34
C ALA A 191 -14.09 16.87 1.64
N ARG A 192 -15.41 17.12 1.59
CA ARG A 192 -16.01 18.40 1.97
C ARG A 192 -15.69 18.78 3.42
N ARG A 193 -15.87 17.86 4.37
CA ARG A 193 -15.57 18.11 5.79
C ARG A 193 -14.10 18.42 6.06
N ARG A 194 -13.20 17.81 5.29
CA ARG A 194 -11.75 18.02 5.38
C ARG A 194 -11.26 19.26 4.62
N GLY A 195 -12.10 19.87 3.77
CA GLY A 195 -11.74 21.05 2.98
C GLY A 195 -10.88 20.75 1.74
N VAL A 196 -10.81 19.47 1.31
CA VAL A 196 -10.01 19.03 0.15
C VAL A 196 -10.83 18.85 -1.13
N GLY A 197 -12.14 19.11 -1.08
CA GLY A 197 -13.01 19.07 -2.25
C GLY A 197 -14.34 19.81 -2.05
N ALA A 198 -14.91 20.28 -3.15
CA ALA A 198 -16.22 20.94 -3.18
C ALA A 198 -17.31 19.95 -3.61
N VAL A 199 -18.47 20.02 -2.95
CA VAL A 199 -19.67 19.25 -3.33
C VAL A 199 -20.72 20.22 -3.83
N LEU A 200 -21.01 20.15 -5.13
CA LEU A 200 -22.02 20.97 -5.80
C LEU A 200 -23.29 20.16 -5.95
N GLU A 201 -24.23 20.41 -5.05
CA GLU A 201 -25.56 19.81 -5.11
C GLU A 201 -26.39 20.50 -6.19
N LEU A 202 -26.93 19.71 -7.12
CA LEU A 202 -27.78 20.21 -8.19
C LEU A 202 -29.25 20.11 -7.78
N SER A 203 -29.86 21.26 -7.52
CA SER A 203 -31.29 21.36 -7.29
C SER A 203 -32.10 21.25 -8.60
N PRO A 204 -33.38 20.89 -8.53
CA PRO A 204 -34.31 21.09 -9.63
C PRO A 204 -34.32 22.55 -10.11
N LEU A 205 -34.57 22.76 -11.40
CA LEU A 205 -34.73 24.09 -11.99
C LEU A 205 -35.95 24.77 -11.39
N THR A 206 -35.88 26.09 -11.28
CA THR A 206 -37.01 26.93 -10.92
C THR A 206 -37.96 27.11 -12.12
N ARG A 207 -39.19 27.53 -11.86
CA ARG A 207 -40.19 27.74 -12.93
C ARG A 207 -39.73 28.72 -14.03
N PRO A 208 -39.10 29.86 -13.71
CA PRO A 208 -38.54 30.74 -14.74
C PRO A 208 -37.43 30.06 -15.57
N GLU A 209 -36.57 29.26 -14.93
CA GLU A 209 -35.50 28.50 -15.61
C GLU A 209 -36.07 27.41 -16.52
N VAL A 210 -37.15 26.73 -16.12
CA VAL A 210 -37.88 25.80 -17.01
C VAL A 210 -38.42 26.52 -18.24
N GLY A 211 -38.98 27.72 -18.07
CA GLY A 211 -39.39 28.57 -19.19
C GLY A 211 -38.25 28.91 -20.14
N ALA A 212 -37.08 29.27 -19.59
CA ALA A 212 -35.89 29.55 -20.39
C ALA A 212 -35.36 28.31 -21.13
N VAL A 213 -35.42 27.10 -20.54
CA VAL A 213 -35.08 25.84 -21.23
C VAL A 213 -36.02 25.58 -22.40
N ILE A 214 -37.33 25.76 -22.19
CA ILE A 214 -38.34 25.58 -23.24
C ILE A 214 -38.10 26.56 -24.39
N ALA A 215 -37.92 27.84 -24.06
CA ALA A 215 -37.63 28.90 -25.02
C ALA A 215 -36.40 28.58 -25.88
N ALA A 216 -35.32 28.14 -25.23
CA ALA A 216 -34.07 27.74 -25.88
C ALA A 216 -34.25 26.60 -26.87
N GLN A 217 -35.08 25.60 -26.55
CA GLN A 217 -35.37 24.46 -27.43
C GLN A 217 -36.30 24.83 -28.60
N LEU A 218 -37.29 25.68 -28.33
CA LEU A 218 -38.24 26.16 -29.33
C LEU A 218 -37.65 27.24 -30.26
N GLY A 219 -36.47 27.79 -29.92
CA GLY A 219 -35.81 28.85 -30.67
C GLY A 219 -36.56 30.19 -30.58
N THR A 220 -37.16 30.48 -29.43
CA THR A 220 -37.98 31.67 -29.17
C THR A 220 -37.54 32.37 -27.87
N GLU A 221 -38.05 33.58 -27.62
CA GLU A 221 -37.86 34.27 -26.34
C GLU A 221 -38.75 33.67 -25.23
N PRO A 222 -38.33 33.69 -23.94
CA PRO A 222 -39.12 33.15 -22.83
C PRO A 222 -40.55 33.70 -22.73
N ASP A 223 -40.73 34.97 -23.05
CA ASP A 223 -42.04 35.65 -23.02
C ASP A 223 -42.99 35.18 -24.15
N LEU A 224 -42.45 34.52 -25.16
CA LEU A 224 -43.19 33.97 -26.31
C LEU A 224 -43.46 32.46 -26.16
N VAL A 225 -43.04 31.83 -25.06
CA VAL A 225 -43.41 30.45 -24.74
C VAL A 225 -44.89 30.43 -24.32
N PRO A 226 -45.74 29.57 -24.93
CA PRO A 226 -47.14 29.47 -24.54
C PRO A 226 -47.30 29.24 -23.03
N PRO A 227 -48.03 30.10 -22.29
CA PRO A 227 -48.16 30.00 -20.84
C PRO A 227 -48.73 28.65 -20.40
N GLU A 228 -49.61 28.05 -21.20
CA GLU A 228 -50.23 26.75 -20.94
C GLU A 228 -49.20 25.61 -21.06
N ALA A 229 -48.28 25.69 -22.03
CA ALA A 229 -47.20 24.71 -22.17
C ALA A 229 -46.18 24.81 -21.03
N LEU A 230 -45.82 26.04 -20.63
CA LEU A 230 -44.93 26.27 -19.49
C LEU A 230 -45.55 25.79 -18.17
N ALA A 231 -46.81 26.16 -17.90
CA ALA A 231 -47.52 25.72 -16.69
C ALA A 231 -47.59 24.19 -16.64
N ARG A 232 -47.96 23.55 -17.75
CA ARG A 232 -47.99 22.11 -17.87
C ARG A 232 -46.62 21.52 -17.57
N LEU A 233 -45.58 21.84 -18.36
CA LEU A 233 -44.23 21.30 -18.21
C LEU A 233 -43.64 21.52 -16.81
N TRP A 234 -43.97 22.64 -16.15
CA TRP A 234 -43.56 22.92 -14.77
C TRP A 234 -44.20 21.96 -13.76
N ASP A 235 -45.53 21.86 -13.73
CA ASP A 235 -46.31 21.06 -12.75
C ASP A 235 -45.90 19.59 -12.73
N ASP A 236 -45.33 19.20 -13.85
CA ASP A 236 -45.17 17.85 -14.31
C ASP A 236 -43.70 17.39 -14.20
N SER A 237 -42.75 18.24 -14.60
CA SER A 237 -41.32 17.95 -14.47
C SER A 237 -40.78 18.22 -13.07
N ALA A 238 -41.52 19.01 -12.27
CA ALA A 238 -41.06 19.57 -11.00
C ALA A 238 -39.64 20.18 -11.09
N GLY A 239 -39.28 20.73 -12.25
CA GLY A 239 -37.96 21.33 -12.50
C GLY A 239 -36.85 20.38 -12.93
N SER A 240 -37.10 19.09 -13.14
CA SER A 240 -36.07 18.18 -13.69
C SER A 240 -35.77 18.51 -15.16
N PRO A 241 -34.54 18.94 -15.53
CA PRO A 241 -34.21 19.31 -16.89
C PRO A 241 -34.51 18.19 -17.90
N PHE A 242 -34.14 16.95 -17.57
CA PHE A 242 -34.39 15.80 -18.43
C PHE A 242 -35.89 15.57 -18.69
N LEU A 243 -36.73 15.69 -17.65
CA LEU A 243 -38.17 15.63 -17.82
C LEU A 243 -38.66 16.77 -18.72
N VAL A 244 -38.26 18.02 -18.48
CA VAL A 244 -38.67 19.16 -19.32
C VAL A 244 -38.37 18.92 -20.81
N GLU A 245 -37.15 18.49 -21.15
CA GLU A 245 -36.76 18.26 -22.55
C GLU A 245 -37.60 17.16 -23.22
N GLU A 246 -37.82 16.03 -22.54
CA GLU A 246 -38.55 14.88 -23.09
C GLU A 246 -40.06 15.16 -23.23
N LEU A 247 -40.63 15.87 -22.26
CA LEU A 247 -42.04 16.26 -22.28
C LEU A 247 -42.35 17.26 -23.38
N LEU A 248 -41.48 18.27 -23.55
CA LEU A 248 -41.59 19.24 -24.62
C LEU A 248 -41.52 18.55 -25.99
N GLN A 249 -40.58 17.61 -26.17
CA GLN A 249 -40.47 16.82 -27.40
C GLN A 249 -41.72 15.96 -27.65
N SER A 250 -42.33 15.41 -26.59
CA SER A 250 -43.59 14.66 -26.67
C SER A 250 -44.75 15.54 -27.12
N MET A 251 -44.86 16.77 -26.60
CA MET A 251 -45.88 17.74 -27.01
C MET A 251 -45.75 18.14 -28.48
N ILE A 252 -44.51 18.35 -28.97
CA ILE A 252 -44.22 18.67 -30.37
C ILE A 252 -44.56 17.48 -31.28
N SER A 253 -44.05 16.29 -30.95
CA SER A 253 -44.21 15.09 -31.79
C SER A 253 -45.65 14.57 -31.80
N GLY A 254 -46.41 14.84 -30.74
CA GLY A 254 -47.83 14.53 -30.62
C GLY A 254 -48.77 15.57 -31.24
N GLY A 255 -48.24 16.67 -31.78
CA GLY A 255 -49.04 17.74 -32.39
C GLY A 255 -49.79 18.65 -31.41
N ALA A 256 -49.55 18.50 -30.11
CA ALA A 256 -50.15 19.34 -29.06
C ALA A 256 -49.49 20.72 -28.96
N LEU A 257 -48.24 20.85 -29.43
CA LEU A 257 -47.51 22.10 -29.56
C LEU A 257 -47.00 22.21 -30.99
N VAL A 258 -47.46 23.22 -31.74
CA VAL A 258 -47.14 23.40 -33.17
C VAL A 258 -46.61 24.80 -33.45
N GLN A 259 -45.72 24.90 -34.44
CA GLN A 259 -45.19 26.17 -34.93
C GLN A 259 -46.11 26.75 -36.00
N GLY A 260 -46.63 27.95 -35.79
CA GLY A 260 -47.44 28.72 -36.75
C GLY A 260 -46.73 30.00 -37.21
N GLU A 261 -47.40 30.82 -38.03
CA GLU A 261 -46.86 32.09 -38.56
C GLU A 261 -46.58 33.13 -37.46
N ASP A 262 -47.39 33.13 -36.39
CA ASP A 262 -47.27 34.06 -35.25
C ASP A 262 -46.48 33.47 -34.04
N GLY A 263 -45.83 32.31 -34.22
CA GLY A 263 -45.04 31.64 -33.17
C GLY A 263 -45.58 30.26 -32.76
N TRP A 264 -45.10 29.76 -31.61
CA TRP A 264 -45.54 28.47 -31.08
C TRP A 264 -46.91 28.58 -30.42
N ARG A 265 -47.79 27.63 -30.68
CA ARG A 265 -49.13 27.60 -30.08
C ARG A 265 -49.51 26.19 -29.64
N VAL A 266 -50.24 26.13 -28.54
CA VAL A 266 -50.86 24.90 -28.05
C VAL A 266 -52.13 24.63 -28.85
N VAL A 267 -52.30 23.40 -29.34
CA VAL A 267 -53.49 22.97 -30.10
C VAL A 267 -54.08 21.73 -29.45
N GLY A 268 -55.33 21.83 -29.02
CA GLY A 268 -56.04 20.76 -28.31
C GLY A 268 -55.90 20.83 -26.78
N ASP A 269 -56.36 19.79 -26.10
CA ASP A 269 -56.33 19.71 -24.63
C ASP A 269 -54.97 19.17 -24.15
N LEU A 270 -54.29 19.93 -23.29
CA LEU A 270 -53.01 19.55 -22.67
C LEU A 270 -53.19 18.57 -21.49
N ARG A 271 -54.42 18.13 -21.19
CA ARG A 271 -54.74 17.14 -20.15
C ARG A 271 -54.17 15.76 -20.50
N SER A 272 -52.88 15.57 -20.30
CA SER A 272 -52.29 14.25 -20.10
C SER A 272 -51.15 14.35 -19.08
N ASP A 273 -51.25 13.58 -18.00
CA ASP A 273 -50.28 13.55 -16.87
C ASP A 273 -48.82 13.39 -17.31
N VAL A 274 -47.87 13.99 -16.59
CA VAL A 274 -46.44 13.90 -16.97
C VAL A 274 -45.66 12.82 -16.30
N SER A 275 -46.10 12.32 -15.16
CA SER A 275 -45.61 11.04 -14.67
C SER A 275 -45.75 9.96 -15.77
N THR A 276 -46.64 10.20 -16.74
CA THR A 276 -46.80 9.38 -17.93
C THR A 276 -46.09 9.87 -19.19
N ALA A 277 -45.34 10.97 -19.32
CA ALA A 277 -44.74 11.36 -20.61
C ALA A 277 -43.25 11.04 -20.81
N LEU A 278 -42.41 11.06 -19.76
CA LEU A 278 -41.09 10.41 -19.76
C LEU A 278 -41.24 8.89 -19.67
N ALA A 279 -42.14 8.44 -18.80
CA ALA A 279 -42.63 7.09 -18.81
C ALA A 279 -43.21 6.80 -20.20
N ARG A 280 -44.13 7.55 -20.82
CA ARG A 280 -44.60 7.30 -22.23
C ARG A 280 -43.49 7.37 -23.27
N GLY A 281 -42.35 8.02 -23.08
CA GLY A 281 -41.25 7.96 -24.07
C GLY A 281 -40.58 6.60 -24.10
N ILE A 282 -40.22 6.10 -22.91
CA ILE A 282 -39.62 4.78 -22.69
C ILE A 282 -40.69 3.68 -22.75
N LEU A 283 -41.82 3.83 -22.05
CA LEU A 283 -43.06 3.08 -22.17
C LEU A 283 -43.59 3.03 -23.59
N ARG A 284 -43.62 4.08 -24.43
CA ARG A 284 -44.07 3.90 -25.85
C ARG A 284 -43.10 3.02 -26.62
N ARG A 285 -41.80 3.12 -26.35
CA ARG A 285 -40.79 2.25 -26.96
C ARG A 285 -40.92 0.81 -26.45
N ILE A 286 -41.29 0.63 -25.18
CA ILE A 286 -41.59 -0.65 -24.54
C ILE A 286 -42.96 -1.21 -25.00
N ASP A 287 -44.00 -0.39 -25.12
CA ASP A 287 -45.35 -0.70 -25.62
C ASP A 287 -45.26 -1.19 -27.06
N ARG A 288 -44.34 -0.61 -27.86
CA ARG A 288 -44.01 -1.08 -29.21
C ARG A 288 -43.38 -2.47 -29.24
N LEU A 289 -42.85 -2.98 -28.12
CA LEU A 289 -42.36 -4.36 -28.00
C LEU A 289 -43.50 -5.35 -27.69
N GLY A 290 -44.69 -4.85 -27.34
CA GLY A 290 -45.80 -5.65 -26.83
C GLY A 290 -45.57 -6.17 -25.40
N PRO A 291 -46.60 -6.81 -24.81
CA PRO A 291 -46.55 -7.30 -23.43
C PRO A 291 -45.46 -8.35 -23.18
N GLU A 292 -45.17 -9.19 -24.18
CA GLU A 292 -44.11 -10.20 -24.11
C GLU A 292 -42.71 -9.57 -24.09
N GLY A 293 -42.48 -8.55 -24.94
CA GLY A 293 -41.20 -7.83 -24.97
C GLY A 293 -40.96 -6.96 -23.74
N LEU A 294 -42.02 -6.36 -23.16
CA LEU A 294 -41.94 -5.68 -21.87
C LEU A 294 -41.55 -6.66 -20.74
N THR A 295 -42.18 -7.83 -20.70
CA THR A 295 -41.88 -8.86 -19.69
C THR A 295 -40.44 -9.33 -19.81
N LEU A 296 -39.97 -9.58 -21.04
CA LEU A 296 -38.60 -9.98 -21.33
C LEU A 296 -37.58 -8.92 -20.90
N LEU A 297 -37.78 -7.64 -21.25
CA LEU A 297 -36.83 -6.60 -20.86
C LEU A 297 -36.89 -6.27 -19.36
N SER A 298 -38.04 -6.40 -18.71
CA SER A 298 -38.14 -6.30 -17.25
C SER A 298 -37.36 -7.42 -16.56
N ALA A 299 -37.47 -8.66 -17.05
CA ALA A 299 -36.67 -9.79 -16.59
C ALA A 299 -35.17 -9.53 -16.78
N ALA A 300 -34.78 -9.00 -17.94
CA ALA A 300 -33.40 -8.60 -18.22
C ALA A 300 -32.90 -7.50 -17.26
N ALA A 301 -33.73 -6.51 -16.95
CA ALA A 301 -33.40 -5.42 -16.03
C ALA A 301 -33.20 -5.91 -14.59
N VAL A 302 -33.89 -6.99 -14.18
CA VAL A 302 -33.71 -7.65 -12.88
C VAL A 302 -32.39 -8.42 -12.82
N ILE A 303 -31.99 -9.10 -13.89
CA ILE A 303 -30.68 -9.78 -13.97
C ILE A 303 -29.54 -8.76 -13.82
N GLY A 304 -29.66 -7.62 -14.50
CA GLY A 304 -28.71 -6.51 -14.38
C GLY A 304 -28.66 -5.63 -15.61
N ARG A 305 -27.89 -4.53 -15.55
CA ARG A 305 -27.76 -3.60 -16.68
C ARG A 305 -27.10 -4.29 -17.92
N ARG A 306 -26.38 -5.41 -17.75
CA ARG A 306 -25.93 -6.37 -18.78
C ARG A 306 -26.47 -7.71 -18.35
N PHE A 307 -26.93 -8.49 -19.31
CA PHE A 307 -27.55 -9.76 -19.05
C PHE A 307 -27.14 -10.79 -20.11
N PRO A 308 -26.91 -12.04 -19.70
CA PRO A 308 -26.64 -13.13 -20.61
C PRO A 308 -27.95 -13.61 -21.22
N LEU A 309 -27.95 -13.84 -22.54
CA LEU A 309 -29.14 -14.33 -23.24
C LEU A 309 -29.60 -15.68 -22.73
N THR A 310 -28.67 -16.57 -22.42
CA THR A 310 -28.95 -17.92 -21.91
C THR A 310 -29.72 -17.89 -20.59
N VAL A 311 -29.33 -17.02 -19.66
CA VAL A 311 -30.02 -16.83 -18.37
C VAL A 311 -31.40 -16.24 -18.59
N LEU A 312 -31.51 -15.19 -19.41
CA LEU A 312 -32.78 -14.56 -19.72
C LEU A 312 -33.76 -15.55 -20.37
N GLN A 313 -33.28 -16.38 -21.29
CA GLN A 313 -34.05 -17.43 -21.93
C GLN A 313 -34.54 -18.47 -20.92
N LYS A 314 -33.63 -18.97 -20.08
CA LYS A 314 -33.96 -19.97 -19.06
C LYS A 314 -34.99 -19.46 -18.05
N MET A 315 -34.86 -18.19 -17.66
CA MET A 315 -35.76 -17.51 -16.74
C MET A 315 -37.16 -17.33 -17.33
N THR A 316 -37.26 -16.96 -18.61
CA THR A 316 -38.55 -16.62 -19.25
C THR A 316 -39.23 -17.80 -19.95
N GLY A 317 -38.47 -18.86 -20.28
CA GLY A 317 -38.97 -20.02 -21.02
C GLY A 317 -39.27 -19.74 -22.51
N ILE A 318 -38.86 -18.59 -23.03
CA ILE A 318 -39.06 -18.20 -24.43
C ILE A 318 -38.13 -19.01 -25.36
N ASP A 319 -38.60 -19.36 -26.55
CA ASP A 319 -37.81 -20.05 -27.57
C ASP A 319 -36.82 -19.10 -28.28
N ASP A 320 -35.77 -19.64 -28.90
CA ASP A 320 -34.70 -18.85 -29.53
C ASP A 320 -35.23 -17.79 -30.51
N ARG A 321 -36.25 -18.16 -31.30
CA ARG A 321 -36.85 -17.28 -32.31
C ARG A 321 -37.59 -16.12 -31.65
N GLY A 322 -38.39 -16.38 -30.61
CA GLY A 322 -39.06 -15.35 -29.84
C GLY A 322 -38.07 -14.39 -29.16
N LEU A 323 -37.04 -14.95 -28.51
CA LEU A 323 -36.01 -14.18 -27.81
C LEU A 323 -35.28 -13.21 -28.75
N LEU A 324 -34.76 -13.71 -29.87
CA LEU A 324 -34.06 -12.88 -30.87
C LEU A 324 -34.99 -11.84 -31.51
N SER A 325 -36.26 -12.18 -31.74
CA SER A 325 -37.25 -11.23 -32.27
C SER A 325 -37.45 -10.04 -31.33
N HIS A 326 -37.67 -10.30 -30.04
CA HIS A 326 -37.85 -9.24 -29.03
C HIS A 326 -36.56 -8.45 -28.77
N LEU A 327 -35.38 -9.08 -28.80
CA LEU A 327 -34.10 -8.38 -28.68
C LEU A 327 -33.83 -7.48 -29.88
N HIS A 328 -34.08 -7.94 -31.11
CA HIS A 328 -34.00 -7.11 -32.31
C HIS A 328 -34.97 -5.92 -32.24
N ALA A 329 -36.20 -6.14 -31.76
CA ALA A 329 -37.14 -5.06 -31.52
C ALA A 329 -36.63 -4.08 -30.45
N GLY A 330 -36.00 -4.57 -29.38
CA GLY A 330 -35.35 -3.78 -28.33
C GLY A 330 -34.17 -2.95 -28.85
N VAL A 331 -33.34 -3.52 -29.73
CA VAL A 331 -32.24 -2.82 -30.41
C VAL A 331 -32.77 -1.75 -31.37
N ALA A 332 -33.79 -2.08 -32.17
CA ALA A 332 -34.44 -1.13 -33.08
C ALA A 332 -35.11 0.03 -32.32
N ALA A 333 -35.67 -0.26 -31.14
CA ALA A 333 -36.20 0.73 -30.21
C ALA A 333 -35.12 1.50 -29.42
N GLN A 334 -33.83 1.17 -29.63
CA GLN A 334 -32.66 1.73 -28.94
C GLN A 334 -32.68 1.56 -27.42
N LEU A 335 -33.29 0.48 -26.93
CA LEU A 335 -33.40 0.16 -25.50
C LEU A 335 -32.22 -0.71 -25.02
N VAL A 336 -31.80 -1.66 -25.86
CA VAL A 336 -30.68 -2.57 -25.59
C VAL A 336 -29.69 -2.55 -26.76
N VAL A 337 -28.46 -2.97 -26.51
CA VAL A 337 -27.40 -3.13 -27.51
C VAL A 337 -26.64 -4.43 -27.25
N PRO A 338 -26.12 -5.10 -28.29
CA PRO A 338 -25.14 -6.17 -28.11
C PRO A 338 -23.92 -5.67 -27.36
N ASP A 339 -23.36 -6.51 -26.51
CA ASP A 339 -22.22 -6.18 -25.68
C ASP A 339 -20.93 -6.76 -26.28
N GLU A 340 -20.28 -6.03 -27.19
CA GLU A 340 -19.00 -6.44 -27.76
C GLU A 340 -17.88 -6.19 -26.72
N PRO A 341 -17.11 -7.23 -26.29
CA PRO A 341 -16.71 -8.43 -27.04
C PRO A 341 -17.40 -9.78 -26.65
N SER A 342 -18.51 -9.77 -25.91
CA SER A 342 -19.19 -10.98 -25.43
C SER A 342 -20.46 -11.30 -26.26
N PRO A 343 -20.38 -12.19 -27.27
CA PRO A 343 -21.46 -12.37 -28.27
C PRO A 343 -22.81 -12.86 -27.71
N ASP A 344 -22.83 -13.49 -26.52
CA ASP A 344 -24.05 -13.95 -25.85
C ASP A 344 -24.58 -12.99 -24.77
N TRP A 345 -24.06 -11.75 -24.75
CA TRP A 345 -24.43 -10.73 -23.77
C TRP A 345 -25.04 -9.50 -24.44
N TYR A 346 -26.00 -8.91 -23.74
CA TYR A 346 -26.63 -7.66 -24.11
C TYR A 346 -26.54 -6.68 -22.95
N ALA A 347 -26.56 -5.38 -23.27
CA ALA A 347 -26.57 -4.29 -22.31
C ALA A 347 -27.75 -3.36 -22.57
N PHE A 348 -28.31 -2.78 -21.51
CA PHE A 348 -29.20 -1.63 -21.67
C PHE A 348 -28.39 -0.43 -22.18
N ARG A 349 -28.89 0.21 -23.23
CA ARG A 349 -28.22 1.36 -23.85
C ARG A 349 -28.08 2.53 -22.87
N HIS A 350 -29.05 2.66 -21.98
CA HIS A 350 -29.13 3.70 -20.96
C HIS A 350 -29.52 3.06 -19.61
N SER A 351 -28.83 3.46 -18.54
CA SER A 351 -29.12 3.00 -17.17
C SER A 351 -30.57 3.28 -16.75
N LEU A 352 -31.10 4.44 -17.17
CA LEU A 352 -32.50 4.84 -16.95
C LEU A 352 -33.52 3.88 -17.59
N THR A 353 -33.15 3.12 -18.63
CA THR A 353 -34.08 2.15 -19.25
C THR A 353 -34.35 0.98 -18.32
N ALA A 354 -33.30 0.41 -17.71
CA ALA A 354 -33.45 -0.64 -16.71
C ALA A 354 -34.21 -0.13 -15.47
N GLU A 355 -33.89 1.08 -15.00
CA GLU A 355 -34.60 1.71 -13.87
C GLU A 355 -36.08 1.97 -14.18
N ALA A 356 -36.41 2.44 -15.39
CA ALA A 356 -37.79 2.63 -15.83
C ALA A 356 -38.59 1.33 -15.97
N LEU A 357 -37.92 0.21 -16.28
CA LEU A 357 -38.53 -1.12 -16.27
C LEU A 357 -38.73 -1.61 -14.84
N LEU A 358 -37.73 -1.46 -13.97
CA LEU A 358 -37.79 -1.88 -12.57
C LEU A 358 -38.82 -1.10 -11.74
N THR A 359 -39.00 0.20 -12.01
CA THR A 359 -40.00 1.06 -11.34
C THR A 359 -41.45 0.72 -11.71
N GLN A 360 -41.68 0.06 -12.85
CA GLN A 360 -43.00 -0.45 -13.21
C GLN A 360 -43.36 -1.76 -12.51
N LEU A 361 -42.36 -2.46 -11.97
CA LEU A 361 -42.57 -3.66 -11.19
C LEU A 361 -42.98 -3.28 -9.77
N THR A 362 -44.04 -3.88 -9.27
CA THR A 362 -44.32 -3.83 -7.83
C THR A 362 -43.15 -4.49 -7.08
N PRO A 363 -42.91 -4.13 -5.80
CA PRO A 363 -41.86 -4.76 -5.00
C PRO A 363 -41.96 -6.29 -5.00
N GLY A 364 -43.18 -6.84 -4.94
CA GLY A 364 -43.42 -8.28 -5.01
C GLY A 364 -43.08 -8.91 -6.37
N ASN A 365 -43.42 -8.25 -7.49
CA ASN A 365 -43.07 -8.75 -8.81
C ASN A 365 -41.56 -8.70 -9.07
N ARG A 366 -40.90 -7.63 -8.61
CA ARG A 366 -39.45 -7.50 -8.70
C ARG A 366 -38.74 -8.59 -7.90
N ALA A 367 -39.20 -8.84 -6.67
CA ALA A 367 -38.66 -9.91 -5.84
C ALA A 367 -38.88 -11.30 -6.47
N ALA A 368 -40.09 -11.56 -7.02
CA ALA A 368 -40.39 -12.81 -7.71
C ALA A 368 -39.51 -13.03 -8.94
N MET A 369 -39.32 -11.99 -9.77
CA MET A 369 -38.42 -12.04 -10.92
C MET A 369 -36.95 -12.24 -10.49
N ALA A 370 -36.53 -11.63 -9.39
CA ALA A 370 -35.16 -11.82 -8.87
C ALA A 370 -34.94 -13.27 -8.42
N GLY A 371 -35.93 -13.87 -7.76
CA GLY A 371 -35.93 -15.29 -7.42
C GLY A 371 -35.85 -16.19 -8.66
N GLN A 372 -36.65 -15.92 -9.69
CA GLN A 372 -36.61 -16.67 -10.96
C GLN A 372 -35.27 -16.51 -11.69
N ALA A 373 -34.69 -15.31 -11.68
CA ALA A 373 -33.37 -15.05 -12.24
C ALA A 373 -32.29 -15.85 -11.49
N ALA A 374 -32.32 -15.85 -10.15
CA ALA A 374 -31.42 -16.63 -9.32
C ALA A 374 -31.53 -18.14 -9.64
N ASP A 375 -32.75 -18.67 -9.72
CA ASP A 375 -33.02 -20.07 -10.08
C ASP A 375 -32.51 -20.41 -11.49
N ALA A 376 -32.69 -19.50 -12.45
CA ALA A 376 -32.23 -19.69 -13.82
C ALA A 376 -30.70 -19.72 -13.92
N VAL A 377 -30.02 -18.79 -13.25
CA VAL A 377 -28.55 -18.79 -13.18
C VAL A 377 -28.05 -20.07 -12.54
N GLN A 378 -28.64 -20.49 -11.41
CA GLN A 378 -28.21 -21.68 -10.70
C GLN A 378 -28.51 -22.99 -11.46
N ALA A 379 -29.57 -23.04 -12.26
CA ALA A 379 -29.83 -24.17 -13.14
C ALA A 379 -28.82 -24.29 -14.30
N LEU A 380 -28.35 -23.15 -14.83
CA LEU A 380 -27.36 -23.12 -15.92
C LEU A 380 -25.92 -23.28 -15.41
N HIS A 381 -25.66 -22.77 -14.20
CA HIS A 381 -24.36 -22.78 -13.56
C HIS A 381 -24.48 -23.34 -12.13
N PRO A 382 -24.67 -24.66 -11.94
CA PRO A 382 -24.90 -25.25 -10.62
C PRO A 382 -23.81 -24.97 -9.59
N GLU A 383 -22.56 -24.87 -10.03
CA GLU A 383 -21.40 -24.56 -9.18
C GLU A 383 -21.19 -23.05 -8.95
N LEU A 384 -21.93 -22.20 -9.67
CA LEU A 384 -21.85 -20.74 -9.64
C LEU A 384 -20.40 -20.22 -9.70
N PRO A 385 -19.58 -20.61 -10.69
CA PRO A 385 -18.16 -20.25 -10.72
C PRO A 385 -17.97 -18.73 -10.85
N GLY A 386 -16.88 -18.19 -10.29
CA GLY A 386 -16.56 -16.77 -10.40
C GLY A 386 -17.69 -15.85 -9.96
N ASP A 387 -18.01 -14.87 -10.81
CA ASP A 387 -18.97 -13.78 -10.52
C ASP A 387 -20.44 -14.23 -10.48
N TRP A 388 -20.74 -15.45 -10.93
CA TRP A 388 -22.09 -15.99 -10.83
C TRP A 388 -22.54 -16.14 -9.37
N CYS A 389 -21.63 -16.45 -8.44
CA CYS A 389 -21.97 -16.62 -7.03
C CYS A 389 -22.39 -15.28 -6.37
N PRO A 390 -21.60 -14.19 -6.44
CA PRO A 390 -22.05 -12.86 -6.02
C PRO A 390 -23.34 -12.38 -6.71
N LEU A 391 -23.51 -12.66 -8.01
CA LEU A 391 -24.72 -12.28 -8.74
C LEU A 391 -25.97 -12.98 -8.19
N VAL A 392 -25.91 -14.30 -7.97
CA VAL A 392 -27.03 -15.03 -7.37
C VAL A 392 -27.28 -14.59 -5.94
N ALA A 393 -26.22 -14.29 -5.17
CA ALA A 393 -26.36 -13.74 -3.82
C ALA A 393 -27.12 -12.41 -3.83
N GLU A 394 -26.79 -11.50 -4.77
CA GLU A 394 -27.50 -10.24 -4.97
C GLU A 394 -28.97 -10.46 -5.36
N LEU A 395 -29.24 -11.35 -6.32
CA LEU A 395 -30.60 -11.67 -6.77
C LEU A 395 -31.45 -12.29 -5.65
N ARG A 396 -30.88 -13.17 -4.81
CA ARG A 396 -31.55 -13.71 -3.62
C ARG A 396 -31.84 -12.62 -2.59
N SER A 397 -30.90 -11.70 -2.38
CA SER A 397 -31.10 -10.55 -1.50
C SER A 397 -32.26 -9.68 -2.00
N GLN A 398 -32.35 -9.44 -3.30
CA GLN A 398 -33.45 -8.68 -3.93
C GLN A 398 -34.79 -9.45 -3.89
N ALA A 399 -34.75 -10.78 -3.91
CA ALA A 399 -35.91 -11.64 -3.71
C ALA A 399 -36.41 -11.68 -2.25
N GLY A 400 -35.66 -11.08 -1.32
CA GLY A 400 -35.96 -11.10 0.12
C GLY A 400 -35.44 -12.34 0.85
N ASP A 401 -34.73 -13.23 0.17
CA ASP A 401 -34.11 -14.42 0.75
C ASP A 401 -32.73 -14.08 1.34
N ARG A 402 -32.75 -13.39 2.49
CA ARG A 402 -31.56 -12.88 3.17
C ARG A 402 -30.60 -13.99 3.60
N ASP A 403 -31.12 -15.12 4.06
CA ASP A 403 -30.30 -16.24 4.55
C ASP A 403 -29.50 -16.89 3.41
N GLU A 404 -30.14 -17.18 2.28
CA GLU A 404 -29.46 -17.76 1.12
C GLU A 404 -28.50 -16.76 0.48
N ALA A 405 -28.88 -15.48 0.41
CA ALA A 405 -27.99 -14.42 -0.03
C ALA A 405 -26.72 -14.34 0.83
N GLY A 406 -26.88 -14.34 2.16
CA GLY A 406 -25.78 -14.35 3.11
C GLY A 406 -24.87 -15.56 2.91
N ARG A 407 -25.43 -16.76 2.73
CA ARG A 407 -24.69 -17.99 2.46
C ARG A 407 -23.85 -17.90 1.17
N LEU A 408 -24.43 -17.39 0.09
CA LEU A 408 -23.74 -17.25 -1.20
C LEU A 408 -22.66 -16.17 -1.16
N PHE A 409 -22.90 -15.03 -0.50
CA PHE A 409 -21.85 -14.02 -0.29
C PHE A 409 -20.70 -14.58 0.55
N ALA A 410 -21.00 -15.39 1.57
CA ALA A 410 -19.97 -16.07 2.38
C ALA A 410 -19.13 -17.03 1.51
N GLU A 411 -19.79 -17.82 0.68
CA GLU A 411 -19.13 -18.74 -0.25
C GLU A 411 -18.23 -18.00 -1.27
N ALA A 412 -18.73 -16.90 -1.84
CA ALA A 412 -17.95 -16.06 -2.73
C ALA A 412 -16.72 -15.45 -2.03
N GLY A 413 -16.89 -14.96 -0.80
CA GLY A 413 -15.79 -14.44 0.01
C GLY A 413 -14.72 -15.49 0.35
N LEU A 414 -15.14 -16.72 0.69
CA LEU A 414 -14.22 -17.85 0.89
C LEU A 414 -13.44 -18.21 -0.37
N ARG A 415 -14.08 -18.16 -1.54
CA ARG A 415 -13.40 -18.38 -2.83
C ARG A 415 -12.39 -17.27 -3.11
N ALA A 416 -12.73 -16.01 -2.82
CA ALA A 416 -11.81 -14.89 -2.93
C ALA A 416 -10.58 -15.06 -2.03
N LEU A 417 -10.74 -15.52 -0.78
CA LEU A 417 -9.59 -15.84 0.11
C LEU A 417 -8.69 -16.94 -0.48
N ARG A 418 -9.27 -18.01 -1.04
CA ARG A 418 -8.51 -19.08 -1.70
C ARG A 418 -7.77 -18.60 -2.93
N ALA A 419 -8.33 -17.62 -3.65
CA ALA A 419 -7.68 -16.96 -4.79
C ALA A 419 -6.63 -15.92 -4.35
N GLY A 420 -6.56 -15.60 -3.05
CA GLY A 420 -5.64 -14.60 -2.52
C GLY A 420 -6.13 -13.15 -2.69
N ALA A 421 -7.42 -12.90 -2.87
CA ALA A 421 -7.99 -11.56 -2.98
C ALA A 421 -8.61 -11.12 -1.64
N ILE A 422 -7.79 -10.65 -0.69
CA ILE A 422 -8.23 -10.33 0.68
C ILE A 422 -9.25 -9.18 0.69
N GLY A 423 -9.05 -8.12 -0.09
CA GLY A 423 -9.98 -6.97 -0.15
C GLY A 423 -11.38 -7.36 -0.63
N SER A 424 -11.46 -8.13 -1.72
CA SER A 424 -12.74 -8.65 -2.23
C SER A 424 -13.39 -9.61 -1.23
N ALA A 425 -12.59 -10.44 -0.55
CA ALA A 425 -13.10 -11.32 0.50
C ALA A 425 -13.72 -10.55 1.66
N ILE A 426 -13.08 -9.50 2.16
CA ILE A 426 -13.64 -8.64 3.23
C ILE A 426 -14.97 -8.05 2.77
N THR A 427 -15.03 -7.48 1.57
CA THR A 427 -16.26 -6.87 1.04
C THR A 427 -17.42 -7.87 1.02
N LEU A 428 -17.19 -9.07 0.48
CA LEU A 428 -18.20 -10.11 0.37
C LEU A 428 -18.60 -10.70 1.73
N LEU A 429 -17.63 -10.96 2.61
CA LEU A 429 -17.86 -11.53 3.94
C LEU A 429 -18.52 -10.52 4.89
N SER A 430 -18.15 -9.25 4.88
CA SER A 430 -18.84 -8.20 5.67
C SER A 430 -20.28 -8.03 5.19
N ARG A 431 -20.53 -8.17 3.88
CA ARG A 431 -21.91 -8.18 3.36
C ARG A 431 -22.69 -9.42 3.82
N ALA A 432 -22.07 -10.60 3.80
CA ALA A 432 -22.66 -11.83 4.34
C ALA A 432 -23.00 -11.69 5.83
N GLU A 433 -22.10 -11.10 6.62
CA GLU A 433 -22.28 -10.88 8.06
C GLU A 433 -23.50 -9.99 8.33
N ARG A 434 -23.64 -8.86 7.62
CA ARG A 434 -24.79 -7.96 7.74
C ARG A 434 -26.12 -8.61 7.37
N LEU A 435 -26.15 -9.47 6.34
CA LEU A 435 -27.37 -10.16 5.93
C LEU A 435 -27.78 -11.23 6.94
N LEU A 436 -26.80 -11.87 7.59
CA LEU A 436 -27.01 -12.93 8.56
C LEU A 436 -27.13 -12.42 10.01
N SER A 437 -27.01 -11.11 10.26
CA SER A 437 -27.03 -10.55 11.62
C SER A 437 -28.34 -10.79 12.35
N GLU A 438 -29.45 -10.83 11.61
CA GLU A 438 -30.82 -11.11 12.10
C GLU A 438 -31.26 -12.56 11.84
N SER A 439 -30.38 -13.40 11.28
CA SER A 439 -30.69 -14.80 10.97
C SER A 439 -30.88 -15.61 12.25
N GLN A 440 -31.80 -16.59 12.21
CA GLN A 440 -31.96 -17.55 13.30
C GLN A 440 -30.84 -18.60 13.33
N ASP A 441 -30.05 -18.73 12.26
CA ASP A 441 -28.93 -19.65 12.16
C ASP A 441 -27.61 -18.99 12.60
N ALA A 442 -27.39 -18.98 13.92
CA ALA A 442 -26.15 -18.50 14.52
C ALA A 442 -24.90 -19.22 13.97
N GLY A 443 -25.06 -20.47 13.51
CA GLY A 443 -23.97 -21.28 12.97
C GLY A 443 -23.39 -20.70 11.68
N ARG A 444 -24.23 -20.25 10.75
CA ARG A 444 -23.77 -19.62 9.50
C ARG A 444 -23.05 -18.31 9.74
N ARG A 445 -23.57 -17.48 10.65
CA ARG A 445 -22.91 -16.23 11.03
C ARG A 445 -21.53 -16.49 11.64
N ALA A 446 -21.39 -17.53 12.47
CA ALA A 446 -20.09 -17.95 12.99
C ALA A 446 -19.11 -18.37 11.88
N GLU A 447 -19.55 -19.14 10.87
CA GLU A 447 -18.70 -19.52 9.72
C GLU A 447 -18.17 -18.31 8.95
N VAL A 448 -19.01 -17.27 8.77
CA VAL A 448 -18.58 -16.01 8.14
C VAL A 448 -17.52 -15.32 8.99
N LEU A 449 -17.74 -15.20 10.29
CA LEU A 449 -16.80 -14.55 11.20
C LEU A 449 -15.46 -15.32 11.30
N GLU A 450 -15.49 -16.65 11.26
CA GLU A 450 -14.29 -17.49 11.24
C GLU A 450 -13.37 -17.19 10.04
N ALA A 451 -13.95 -16.76 8.91
CA ALA A 451 -13.22 -16.35 7.70
C ALA A 451 -12.92 -14.85 7.63
N LEU A 452 -13.85 -14.00 8.09
CA LEU A 452 -13.74 -12.55 8.03
C LEU A 452 -12.67 -12.02 8.99
N LEU A 453 -12.60 -12.53 10.23
CA LEU A 453 -11.67 -12.04 11.24
C LEU A 453 -10.19 -12.14 10.81
N PRO A 454 -9.70 -13.28 10.27
CA PRO A 454 -8.35 -13.34 9.70
C PRO A 454 -8.14 -12.36 8.55
N ALA A 455 -9.12 -12.21 7.65
CA ALA A 455 -9.01 -11.32 6.50
C ALA A 455 -8.87 -9.84 6.94
N LEU A 456 -9.69 -9.41 7.91
CA LEU A 456 -9.61 -8.08 8.51
C LEU A 456 -8.26 -7.85 9.18
N ALA A 457 -7.71 -8.85 9.87
CA ALA A 457 -6.38 -8.75 10.47
C ALA A 457 -5.28 -8.56 9.42
N GLU A 458 -5.31 -9.29 8.30
CA GLU A 458 -4.33 -9.13 7.21
C GLU A 458 -4.40 -7.74 6.57
N ALA A 459 -5.61 -7.18 6.41
CA ALA A 459 -5.81 -5.84 5.88
C ALA A 459 -5.50 -4.71 6.89
N GLY A 460 -5.28 -5.03 8.18
CA GLY A 460 -5.08 -4.05 9.24
C GLY A 460 -6.37 -3.41 9.77
N ASN A 461 -7.54 -3.96 9.46
CA ASN A 461 -8.85 -3.48 9.90
C ASN A 461 -9.20 -3.96 11.33
N PHE A 462 -8.30 -3.70 12.29
CA PHE A 462 -8.44 -4.23 13.66
C PHE A 462 -9.66 -3.68 14.40
N SER A 463 -10.03 -2.42 14.17
CA SER A 463 -11.19 -1.81 14.83
C SER A 463 -12.49 -2.54 14.48
N GLU A 464 -12.66 -2.92 13.21
CA GLU A 464 -13.82 -3.70 12.76
C GLU A 464 -13.77 -5.11 13.36
N ALA A 465 -12.62 -5.77 13.31
CA ALA A 465 -12.43 -7.10 13.87
C ALA A 465 -12.76 -7.18 15.38
N PHE A 466 -12.30 -6.21 16.18
CA PHE A 466 -12.61 -6.17 17.61
C PHE A 466 -14.07 -5.78 17.89
N GLY A 467 -14.74 -5.05 17.00
CA GLY A 467 -16.18 -4.77 17.13
C GLY A 467 -17.05 -6.03 17.14
N PHE A 468 -16.57 -7.15 16.59
CA PHE A 468 -17.25 -8.44 16.68
C PHE A 468 -17.06 -9.14 18.04
N ALA A 469 -15.99 -8.84 18.78
CA ALA A 469 -15.70 -9.47 20.06
C ALA A 469 -16.81 -9.23 21.09
N ASP A 470 -17.30 -7.99 21.15
CA ASP A 470 -18.38 -7.60 22.06
C ASP A 470 -19.69 -8.29 21.72
N ASN A 471 -19.89 -8.72 20.49
CA ASN A 471 -21.13 -9.34 20.03
C ASN A 471 -21.12 -10.87 20.06
N LEU A 472 -19.99 -11.52 20.38
CA LEU A 472 -19.90 -12.98 20.40
C LEU A 472 -20.86 -13.62 21.41
N HIS A 473 -21.10 -12.97 22.56
CA HIS A 473 -22.02 -13.47 23.59
C HIS A 473 -23.51 -13.39 23.17
N VAL A 474 -23.82 -12.63 22.12
CA VAL A 474 -25.17 -12.42 21.58
C VAL A 474 -25.47 -13.42 20.45
N LEU A 475 -24.47 -14.16 19.95
CA LEU A 475 -24.61 -15.16 18.89
C LEU A 475 -25.29 -16.45 19.39
N GLY A 476 -26.58 -16.41 19.76
CA GLY A 476 -27.46 -17.56 19.95
C GLY A 476 -26.88 -18.78 20.71
N SER A 477 -27.40 -19.98 20.45
CA SER A 477 -26.88 -21.24 21.01
C SER A 477 -25.81 -21.87 20.11
N LEU A 478 -24.63 -21.24 20.00
CA LEU A 478 -23.46 -21.86 19.37
C LEU A 478 -22.93 -23.04 20.20
N THR A 479 -22.30 -24.01 19.52
CA THR A 479 -21.55 -25.06 20.23
C THR A 479 -20.30 -24.47 20.88
N ALA A 480 -19.86 -25.08 21.99
CA ALA A 480 -18.64 -24.66 22.69
C ALA A 480 -17.41 -24.65 21.75
N VAL A 481 -17.33 -25.62 20.83
CA VAL A 481 -16.28 -25.73 19.82
C VAL A 481 -16.24 -24.52 18.88
N ARG A 482 -17.38 -24.10 18.33
CA ARG A 482 -17.44 -22.95 17.41
C ARG A 482 -17.13 -21.64 18.12
N LEU A 483 -17.67 -21.46 19.33
CA LEU A 483 -17.37 -20.27 20.12
C LEU A 483 -15.88 -20.20 20.49
N ALA A 484 -15.26 -21.33 20.84
CA ALA A 484 -13.82 -21.42 21.07
C ALA A 484 -13.00 -21.08 19.80
N ALA A 485 -13.45 -21.50 18.62
CA ALA A 485 -12.81 -21.15 17.35
C ALA A 485 -12.84 -19.62 17.10
N LEU A 486 -13.98 -18.96 17.34
CA LEU A 486 -14.09 -17.50 17.20
C LEU A 486 -13.20 -16.73 18.19
N HIS A 487 -13.17 -17.15 19.47
CA HIS A 487 -12.22 -16.61 20.44
C HIS A 487 -10.77 -16.82 19.99
N THR A 488 -10.45 -17.97 19.40
CA THR A 488 -9.11 -18.24 18.84
C THR A 488 -8.78 -17.30 17.66
N ARG A 489 -9.74 -17.02 16.77
CA ARG A 489 -9.54 -16.05 15.69
C ARG A 489 -9.28 -14.65 16.23
N LEU A 490 -10.09 -14.18 17.19
CA LEU A 490 -9.87 -12.90 17.86
C LEU A 490 -8.53 -12.83 18.60
N ALA A 491 -8.09 -13.94 19.21
CA ALA A 491 -6.77 -14.03 19.81
C ALA A 491 -5.66 -13.80 18.77
N LYS A 492 -5.81 -14.35 17.56
CA LYS A 492 -4.87 -14.13 16.46
C LYS A 492 -4.92 -12.69 15.95
N VAL A 493 -6.11 -12.08 15.82
CA VAL A 493 -6.25 -10.64 15.52
C VAL A 493 -5.50 -9.80 16.56
N ALA A 494 -5.68 -10.10 17.85
CA ALA A 494 -5.02 -9.42 18.95
C ALA A 494 -3.49 -9.56 18.90
N HIS A 495 -2.97 -10.75 18.61
CA HIS A 495 -1.55 -10.96 18.36
C HIS A 495 -1.03 -10.10 17.20
N THR A 496 -1.69 -10.14 16.03
CA THR A 496 -1.29 -9.33 14.87
C THR A 496 -1.29 -7.82 15.17
N ALA A 497 -2.26 -7.35 15.97
CA ALA A 497 -2.33 -5.96 16.42
C ALA A 497 -1.31 -5.61 17.53
N GLY A 498 -0.60 -6.60 18.10
CA GLY A 498 0.33 -6.43 19.22
C GLY A 498 -0.32 -6.28 20.60
N ARG A 499 -1.58 -6.70 20.76
CA ARG A 499 -2.36 -6.65 22.01
C ARG A 499 -2.33 -8.02 22.72
N TRP A 500 -1.17 -8.40 23.24
CA TRP A 500 -0.95 -9.73 23.81
C TRP A 500 -1.85 -10.02 25.02
N GLU A 501 -2.16 -9.04 25.88
CA GLU A 501 -3.09 -9.22 27.01
C GLU A 501 -4.50 -9.60 26.53
N ASP A 502 -5.01 -8.88 25.54
CA ASP A 502 -6.30 -9.17 24.90
C ASP A 502 -6.30 -10.57 24.29
N GLY A 503 -5.23 -10.91 23.56
CA GLY A 503 -5.08 -12.24 22.97
C GLY A 503 -5.10 -13.34 24.03
N ASN A 504 -4.36 -13.18 25.13
CA ASN A 504 -4.33 -14.13 26.23
C ASN A 504 -5.70 -14.28 26.91
N ARG A 505 -6.48 -13.19 27.06
CA ARG A 505 -7.87 -13.27 27.55
C ARG A 505 -8.74 -14.08 26.60
N GLN A 506 -8.62 -13.88 25.29
CA GLN A 506 -9.38 -14.65 24.29
C GLN A 506 -8.99 -16.14 24.29
N ILE A 507 -7.70 -16.47 24.43
CA ILE A 507 -7.23 -17.87 24.59
C ILE A 507 -7.80 -18.50 25.86
N ALA A 508 -7.83 -17.77 26.98
CA ALA A 508 -8.40 -18.27 28.22
C ALA A 508 -9.91 -18.61 28.07
N GLN A 509 -10.67 -17.77 27.36
CA GLN A 509 -12.08 -18.06 27.05
C GLN A 509 -12.22 -19.31 26.17
N ALA A 510 -11.42 -19.43 25.10
CA ALA A 510 -11.44 -20.60 24.22
C ALA A 510 -11.14 -21.91 24.98
N ARG A 511 -10.13 -21.91 25.87
CA ARG A 511 -9.78 -23.07 26.70
C ARG A 511 -10.86 -23.40 27.72
N ALA A 512 -11.50 -22.40 28.32
CA ALA A 512 -12.58 -22.61 29.28
C ALA A 512 -13.77 -23.32 28.64
N LEU A 513 -14.13 -22.94 27.40
CA LEU A 513 -15.21 -23.54 26.63
C LEU A 513 -14.96 -25.01 26.30
N LEU A 514 -13.73 -25.37 25.94
CA LEU A 514 -13.35 -26.76 25.61
C LEU A 514 -13.05 -27.64 26.84
N LYS A 515 -13.09 -27.10 28.06
CA LYS A 515 -12.77 -27.87 29.28
C LYS A 515 -13.71 -29.06 29.52
N ALA A 516 -14.98 -28.90 29.16
CA ALA A 516 -16.00 -29.94 29.32
C ALA A 516 -15.90 -31.04 28.25
N GLU A 517 -15.42 -30.69 27.06
CA GLU A 517 -15.29 -31.59 25.90
C GLU A 517 -13.94 -31.34 25.21
N PRO A 518 -12.84 -31.90 25.74
CA PRO A 518 -11.52 -31.74 25.13
C PRO A 518 -11.47 -32.43 23.76
N ASP A 519 -11.08 -31.67 22.75
CA ASP A 519 -10.91 -32.13 21.38
C ASP A 519 -9.54 -31.65 20.85
N GLU A 520 -8.68 -32.60 20.43
CA GLU A 520 -7.34 -32.29 19.93
C GLU A 520 -7.40 -31.41 18.68
N ARG A 521 -8.39 -31.64 17.80
CA ARG A 521 -8.56 -30.87 16.56
C ARG A 521 -8.88 -29.40 16.83
N SER A 522 -9.72 -29.12 17.83
CA SER A 522 -10.08 -27.75 18.24
C SER A 522 -9.03 -27.10 19.15
N THR A 523 -8.23 -27.91 19.85
CA THR A 523 -7.16 -27.42 20.73
C THR A 523 -5.90 -27.00 19.95
N ALA A 524 -5.57 -27.66 18.83
CA ALA A 524 -4.37 -27.34 18.07
C ALA A 524 -4.30 -25.87 17.57
N PRO A 525 -5.38 -25.27 17.00
CA PRO A 525 -5.41 -23.84 16.67
C PRO A 525 -5.25 -22.91 17.89
N ILE A 526 -5.79 -23.31 19.04
CA ILE A 526 -5.64 -22.56 20.31
C ILE A 526 -4.17 -22.58 20.72
N ASP A 527 -3.53 -23.75 20.70
CA ASP A 527 -2.15 -23.90 21.14
C ASP A 527 -1.16 -23.18 20.24
N VAL A 528 -1.31 -23.21 18.91
CA VAL A 528 -0.42 -22.45 18.02
C VAL A 528 -0.60 -20.93 18.21
N THR A 529 -1.84 -20.46 18.42
CA THR A 529 -2.11 -19.03 18.65
C THR A 529 -1.58 -18.60 20.01
N ALA A 530 -1.75 -19.43 21.04
CA ALA A 530 -1.17 -19.24 22.36
C ALA A 530 0.37 -19.27 22.32
N ALA A 531 0.98 -20.05 21.42
CA ALA A 531 2.43 -20.07 21.23
C ALA A 531 2.96 -18.74 20.68
N TYR A 532 2.28 -18.15 19.70
CA TYR A 532 2.58 -16.80 19.21
C TYR A 532 2.44 -15.74 20.31
N LEU A 533 1.33 -15.78 21.06
CA LEU A 533 1.10 -14.86 22.17
C LEU A 533 2.09 -15.04 23.32
N ALA A 534 2.51 -16.29 23.59
CA ALA A 534 3.52 -16.58 24.60
C ALA A 534 4.82 -15.86 24.27
N LEU A 535 5.24 -15.83 23.01
CA LEU A 535 6.44 -15.12 22.57
C LEU A 535 6.36 -13.61 22.82
N ASP A 536 5.17 -13.01 22.68
CA ASP A 536 4.95 -11.58 22.91
C ASP A 536 4.69 -11.23 24.39
N THR A 537 4.36 -12.22 25.21
CA THR A 537 4.09 -12.02 26.64
C THR A 537 5.41 -11.87 27.40
N PRO A 538 5.63 -10.77 28.15
CA PRO A 538 6.83 -10.60 28.96
C PRO A 538 7.00 -11.72 29.98
N GLY A 539 8.21 -12.26 30.10
CA GLY A 539 8.55 -13.32 31.04
C GLY A 539 9.76 -14.17 30.61
N PRO A 540 10.48 -14.78 31.58
CA PRO A 540 11.73 -15.49 31.32
C PRO A 540 11.53 -16.80 30.54
N ASP A 541 10.36 -17.42 30.66
CA ASP A 541 10.06 -18.70 30.02
C ASP A 541 9.35 -18.56 28.66
N ARG A 542 9.25 -17.34 28.11
CA ARG A 542 8.39 -17.06 26.96
C ARG A 542 8.73 -17.87 25.70
N THR A 543 10.02 -18.03 25.39
CA THR A 543 10.49 -18.84 24.25
C THR A 543 10.28 -20.34 24.47
N GLN A 544 10.51 -20.83 25.70
CA GLN A 544 10.31 -22.23 26.06
C GLN A 544 8.83 -22.62 26.04
N LEU A 545 7.95 -21.74 26.55
CA LEU A 545 6.51 -21.93 26.51
C LEU A 545 5.99 -21.89 25.06
N ALA A 546 6.46 -20.94 24.25
CA ALA A 546 6.13 -20.88 22.83
C ALA A 546 6.55 -22.16 22.09
N GLU A 547 7.76 -22.66 22.31
CA GLU A 547 8.25 -23.90 21.68
C GLU A 547 7.38 -25.10 22.08
N LYS A 548 7.09 -25.25 23.38
CA LYS A 548 6.26 -26.34 23.90
C LYS A 548 4.87 -26.35 23.26
N LEU A 549 4.21 -25.19 23.21
CA LEU A 549 2.87 -25.06 22.63
C LEU A 549 2.88 -25.29 21.12
N ALA A 550 3.88 -24.75 20.40
CA ALA A 550 4.02 -24.93 18.95
C ALA A 550 4.25 -26.41 18.58
N ARG A 551 5.10 -27.15 19.32
CA ARG A 551 5.31 -28.58 19.10
C ARG A 551 4.06 -29.40 19.37
N SER A 552 3.33 -29.10 20.45
CA SER A 552 2.04 -29.72 20.77
C SER A 552 1.03 -29.51 19.63
N ALA A 553 0.89 -28.25 19.18
CA ALA A 553 -0.01 -27.89 18.10
C ALA A 553 0.35 -28.57 16.78
N LEU A 554 1.65 -28.62 16.42
CA LEU A 554 2.12 -29.28 15.20
C LEU A 554 1.73 -30.76 15.19
N GLN A 555 2.03 -31.49 16.27
CA GLN A 555 1.73 -32.92 16.36
C GLN A 555 0.23 -33.21 16.22
N ALA A 556 -0.62 -32.42 16.89
CA ALA A 556 -2.06 -32.56 16.77
C ALA A 556 -2.56 -32.17 15.38
N ALA A 557 -2.02 -31.09 14.80
CA ALA A 557 -2.40 -30.61 13.48
C ALA A 557 -2.06 -31.61 12.37
N GLU A 558 -0.91 -32.28 12.43
CA GLU A 558 -0.53 -33.33 11.48
C GLU A 558 -1.47 -34.53 11.56
N ARG A 559 -1.80 -35.00 12.78
CA ARG A 559 -2.76 -36.11 12.99
C ARG A 559 -4.14 -35.81 12.43
N HIS A 560 -4.57 -34.54 12.48
CA HIS A 560 -5.91 -34.12 12.06
C HIS A 560 -5.97 -33.41 10.70
N GLY A 561 -4.85 -33.32 9.96
CA GLY A 561 -4.79 -32.70 8.64
C GLY A 561 -5.09 -31.19 8.65
N LEU A 562 -4.66 -30.45 9.68
CA LEU A 562 -4.87 -29.02 9.82
C LEU A 562 -3.73 -28.22 9.18
N SER A 563 -3.64 -28.22 7.84
CA SER A 563 -2.47 -27.69 7.11
C SER A 563 -2.10 -26.23 7.43
N THR A 564 -3.08 -25.36 7.70
CA THR A 564 -2.81 -23.98 8.15
C THR A 564 -2.08 -23.94 9.50
N VAL A 565 -2.51 -24.78 10.46
CA VAL A 565 -1.88 -24.85 11.79
C VAL A 565 -0.49 -25.47 11.69
N VAL A 566 -0.31 -26.46 10.81
CA VAL A 566 1.02 -27.04 10.50
C VAL A 566 1.98 -25.95 10.01
N CYS A 567 1.60 -25.14 9.03
CA CYS A 567 2.43 -24.03 8.53
C CYS A 567 2.78 -23.05 9.66
N GLN A 568 1.77 -22.61 10.42
CA GLN A 568 1.94 -21.66 11.53
C GLN A 568 2.89 -22.18 12.62
N ALA A 569 2.81 -23.47 12.94
CA ALA A 569 3.68 -24.09 13.94
C ALA A 569 5.13 -24.22 13.42
N TRP A 570 5.31 -24.63 12.17
CA TRP A 570 6.64 -24.66 11.55
C TRP A 570 7.30 -23.27 11.49
N GLU A 571 6.57 -22.24 11.10
CA GLU A 571 7.05 -20.85 11.07
C GLU A 571 7.53 -20.36 12.45
N LEU A 572 6.78 -20.68 13.51
CA LEU A 572 7.13 -20.31 14.87
C LEU A 572 8.33 -21.11 15.38
N LEU A 573 8.37 -22.42 15.14
CA LEU A 573 9.50 -23.27 15.50
C LEU A 573 10.78 -22.85 14.78
N ALA A 574 10.68 -22.47 13.50
CA ALA A 574 11.80 -21.92 12.74
C ALA A 574 12.34 -20.64 13.37
N THR A 575 11.45 -19.76 13.84
CA THR A 575 11.84 -18.51 14.50
C THR A 575 12.64 -18.78 15.79
N LEU A 576 12.20 -19.76 16.57
CA LEU A 576 12.86 -20.18 17.81
C LEU A 576 14.16 -20.96 17.54
N ALA A 577 14.23 -21.71 16.43
CA ALA A 577 15.41 -22.48 16.06
C ALA A 577 16.61 -21.59 15.67
N ARG A 578 16.40 -20.34 15.24
CA ARG A 578 17.46 -19.39 14.82
C ARG A 578 18.59 -19.22 15.83
N GLU A 579 18.28 -19.28 17.13
CA GLU A 579 19.30 -19.19 18.19
C GLU A 579 20.28 -20.37 18.15
N ARG A 580 19.74 -21.55 17.85
CA ARG A 580 20.46 -22.83 17.89
C ARG A 580 21.10 -23.10 16.54
N ASP A 581 20.31 -23.10 15.47
CA ASP A 581 20.71 -23.53 14.15
C ASP A 581 19.85 -22.90 13.03
N PHE A 582 20.50 -22.20 12.09
CA PHE A 582 19.84 -21.61 10.92
C PHE A 582 19.49 -22.63 9.84
N ASP A 583 20.24 -23.73 9.74
CA ASP A 583 19.95 -24.78 8.78
C ASP A 583 18.67 -25.52 9.22
N GLU A 584 18.54 -25.78 10.52
CA GLU A 584 17.27 -26.24 11.12
C GLU A 584 16.15 -25.23 10.83
N ALA A 585 16.35 -23.95 11.17
CA ALA A 585 15.34 -22.92 10.95
C ALA A 585 14.89 -22.83 9.48
N THR A 586 15.81 -22.97 8.53
CA THR A 586 15.53 -22.92 7.10
C THR A 586 14.76 -24.15 6.63
N ALA A 587 15.16 -25.35 7.05
CA ALA A 587 14.45 -26.60 6.70
C ALA A 587 13.00 -26.62 7.22
N LEU A 588 12.76 -26.04 8.40
CA LEU A 588 11.41 -25.88 8.96
C LEU A 588 10.56 -24.93 8.10
N LEU A 589 11.13 -23.82 7.61
CA LEU A 589 10.43 -22.88 6.74
C LEU A 589 10.17 -23.44 5.34
N GLU A 590 11.11 -24.22 4.78
CA GLU A 590 10.91 -24.94 3.53
C GLU A 590 9.77 -25.96 3.65
N SER A 591 9.65 -26.63 4.79
CA SER A 591 8.53 -27.54 5.09
C SER A 591 7.19 -26.80 5.18
N ALA A 592 7.17 -25.61 5.79
CA ALA A 592 6.00 -24.74 5.83
C ALA A 592 5.60 -24.27 4.42
N LEU A 593 6.58 -23.80 3.62
CA LEU A 593 6.37 -23.35 2.25
C LEU A 593 5.82 -24.48 1.36
N TYR A 594 6.43 -25.65 1.43
CA TYR A 594 5.97 -26.83 0.69
C TYR A 594 4.53 -27.18 1.05
N THR A 595 4.19 -27.22 2.35
CA THR A 595 2.82 -27.50 2.80
C THR A 595 1.84 -26.43 2.32
N ALA A 596 2.21 -25.15 2.38
CA ALA A 596 1.38 -24.06 1.89
C ALA A 596 1.11 -24.16 0.38
N GLU A 597 2.12 -24.52 -0.42
CA GLU A 597 1.97 -24.74 -1.87
C GLU A 597 1.09 -25.94 -2.18
N GLN A 598 1.34 -27.09 -1.54
CA GLN A 598 0.57 -28.33 -1.73
C GLN A 598 -0.92 -28.12 -1.43
N HIS A 599 -1.24 -27.35 -0.39
CA HIS A 599 -2.61 -27.09 0.03
C HIS A 599 -3.20 -25.78 -0.52
N ARG A 600 -2.49 -25.08 -1.43
CA ARG A 600 -2.93 -23.80 -2.03
C ARG A 600 -3.33 -22.77 -0.97
N LEU A 601 -2.46 -22.53 0.00
CA LEU A 601 -2.64 -21.58 1.10
C LEU A 601 -1.80 -20.31 0.84
N PRO A 602 -2.30 -19.34 0.05
CA PRO A 602 -1.51 -18.18 -0.39
C PRO A 602 -1.00 -17.32 0.77
N VAL A 603 -1.81 -17.14 1.82
CA VAL A 603 -1.40 -16.37 3.01
C VAL A 603 -0.23 -17.06 3.72
N GLN A 604 -0.24 -18.39 3.84
CA GLN A 604 0.79 -19.14 4.59
C GLN A 604 2.07 -19.21 3.76
N ARG A 605 1.96 -19.30 2.44
CA ARG A 605 3.09 -19.15 1.51
C ARG A 605 3.78 -17.80 1.71
N MET A 606 3.02 -16.71 1.79
CA MET A 606 3.54 -15.36 2.01
C MET A 606 4.29 -15.26 3.36
N TYR A 607 3.73 -15.81 4.44
CA TYR A 607 4.41 -15.84 5.75
C TYR A 607 5.74 -16.61 5.70
N ALA A 608 5.75 -17.81 5.10
CA ALA A 608 6.95 -18.62 4.93
C ALA A 608 8.04 -17.87 4.13
N LEU A 609 7.69 -17.28 2.98
CA LEU A 609 8.62 -16.50 2.16
C LEU A 609 9.18 -15.28 2.87
N THR A 610 8.35 -14.58 3.66
CA THR A 610 8.79 -13.45 4.49
C THR A 610 9.85 -13.88 5.50
N ARG A 611 9.64 -15.03 6.16
CA ARG A 611 10.58 -15.57 7.15
C ARG A 611 11.86 -16.08 6.52
N ILE A 612 11.80 -16.72 5.34
CA ILE A 612 12.97 -17.14 4.56
C ILE A 612 13.79 -15.92 4.14
N GLY A 613 13.13 -14.91 3.58
CA GLY A 613 13.77 -13.64 3.23
C GLY A 613 14.45 -12.97 4.43
N GLY A 614 13.80 -12.99 5.60
CA GLY A 614 14.38 -12.50 6.85
C GLY A 614 15.59 -13.31 7.33
N ASN A 615 15.59 -14.65 7.19
CA ASN A 615 16.75 -15.47 7.51
C ASN A 615 17.94 -15.13 6.59
N ASN A 616 17.71 -15.04 5.28
CA ASN A 616 18.74 -14.69 4.30
C ASN A 616 19.30 -13.28 4.56
N TRP A 617 18.46 -12.33 4.98
CA TRP A 617 18.93 -11.02 5.40
C TRP A 617 19.85 -11.11 6.64
N LEU A 618 19.48 -11.90 7.66
CA LEU A 618 20.30 -12.06 8.87
C LEU A 618 21.63 -12.77 8.61
N THR A 619 21.65 -13.79 7.76
CA THR A 619 22.84 -14.63 7.50
C THR A 619 23.73 -14.06 6.39
N GLU A 620 23.13 -13.53 5.32
CA GLU A 620 23.83 -13.12 4.10
C GLU A 620 23.69 -11.62 3.81
N GLY A 621 22.83 -10.87 4.51
CA GLY A 621 22.60 -9.45 4.23
C GLY A 621 21.86 -9.18 2.91
N THR A 622 21.20 -10.20 2.34
CA THR A 622 20.47 -10.09 1.08
C THR A 622 19.00 -9.73 1.34
N THR A 623 18.49 -8.69 0.67
CA THR A 623 17.11 -8.21 0.84
C THR A 623 16.16 -8.67 -0.27
N GLY A 624 16.67 -9.31 -1.32
CA GLY A 624 15.87 -9.71 -2.49
C GLY A 624 14.68 -10.60 -2.15
N GLY A 625 14.84 -11.55 -1.21
CA GLY A 625 13.74 -12.40 -0.74
C GLY A 625 12.65 -11.62 0.00
N LEU A 626 13.04 -10.63 0.81
CA LEU A 626 12.08 -9.74 1.49
C LEU A 626 11.32 -8.86 0.49
N VAL A 627 12.01 -8.31 -0.50
CA VAL A 627 11.37 -7.49 -1.56
C VAL A 627 10.38 -8.34 -2.37
N ALA A 628 10.73 -9.58 -2.71
CA ALA A 628 9.82 -10.50 -3.39
C ALA A 628 8.59 -10.85 -2.52
N ALA A 629 8.80 -11.18 -1.24
CA ALA A 629 7.72 -11.46 -0.30
C ALA A 629 6.79 -10.25 -0.09
N ARG A 630 7.35 -9.03 -0.10
CA ARG A 630 6.58 -7.78 -0.05
C ARG A 630 5.68 -7.61 -1.26
N GLY A 631 6.17 -7.92 -2.46
CA GLY A 631 5.37 -7.91 -3.69
C GLY A 631 4.21 -8.91 -3.63
N GLU A 632 4.44 -10.09 -3.05
CA GLU A 632 3.38 -11.06 -2.81
C GLU A 632 2.35 -10.57 -1.77
N ALA A 633 2.79 -9.98 -0.67
CA ALA A 633 1.89 -9.40 0.33
C ALA A 633 1.00 -8.29 -0.25
N LEU A 634 1.57 -7.42 -1.10
CA LEU A 634 0.82 -6.40 -1.84
C LEU A 634 -0.23 -7.01 -2.78
N ARG A 635 0.14 -8.07 -3.52
CA ARG A 635 -0.76 -8.79 -4.42
C ARG A 635 -1.93 -9.40 -3.66
N LEU A 636 -1.68 -9.93 -2.46
CA LEU A 636 -2.73 -10.52 -1.62
C LEU A 636 -3.61 -9.48 -0.92
N GLY A 637 -3.08 -8.27 -0.71
CA GLY A 637 -3.73 -7.23 0.10
C GLY A 637 -3.42 -7.35 1.60
N SER A 638 -2.33 -8.00 1.99
CA SER A 638 -1.88 -8.06 3.39
C SER A 638 -1.07 -6.80 3.74
N ALA A 639 -1.74 -5.80 4.31
CA ALA A 639 -1.09 -4.57 4.75
C ALA A 639 -0.12 -4.83 5.91
N THR A 640 -0.45 -5.76 6.80
CA THR A 640 0.37 -6.05 7.99
C THR A 640 1.75 -6.58 7.64
N ILE A 641 1.85 -7.49 6.67
CA ILE A 641 3.13 -8.06 6.26
C ILE A 641 3.94 -7.10 5.41
N VAL A 642 3.30 -6.29 4.56
CA VAL A 642 3.98 -5.22 3.82
C VAL A 642 4.75 -4.30 4.78
N TYR A 643 4.09 -3.80 5.83
CA TYR A 643 4.74 -2.86 6.74
C TYR A 643 5.69 -3.54 7.74
N THR A 644 5.51 -4.83 8.01
CA THR A 644 6.50 -5.62 8.76
C THR A 644 7.80 -5.73 7.96
N ILE A 645 7.72 -6.02 6.65
CA ILE A 645 8.90 -6.07 5.77
C ILE A 645 9.52 -4.68 5.61
N ASP A 646 8.70 -3.63 5.45
CA ASP A 646 9.21 -2.26 5.35
C ASP A 646 10.00 -1.85 6.58
N GLY A 647 9.56 -2.25 7.79
CA GLY A 647 10.34 -2.06 9.02
C GLY A 647 11.75 -2.68 8.94
N ILE A 648 11.87 -3.91 8.44
CA ILE A 648 13.16 -4.60 8.28
C ILE A 648 14.03 -3.89 7.24
N LEU A 649 13.45 -3.49 6.11
CA LEU A 649 14.17 -2.79 5.03
C LEU A 649 14.64 -1.39 5.47
N ILE A 650 13.86 -0.69 6.29
CA ILE A 650 14.26 0.58 6.90
C ILE A 650 15.49 0.35 7.78
N LEU A 651 15.46 -0.64 8.67
CA LEU A 651 16.61 -0.96 9.51
C LEU A 651 17.84 -1.31 8.66
N ASP A 652 17.70 -2.16 7.64
CA ASP A 652 18.80 -2.48 6.71
C ASP A 652 19.42 -1.22 6.08
N THR A 653 18.57 -0.30 5.63
CA THR A 653 18.98 0.99 5.04
C THR A 653 19.75 1.85 6.06
N VAL A 654 19.35 1.85 7.33
CA VAL A 654 20.09 2.50 8.43
C VAL A 654 21.46 1.84 8.62
N LEU A 655 21.51 0.52 8.69
CA LEU A 655 22.76 -0.23 8.91
C LEU A 655 23.75 -0.04 7.75
N ARG A 656 23.26 0.14 6.52
CA ARG A 656 24.04 0.48 5.31
C ARG A 656 24.54 1.92 5.27
N GLY A 657 24.12 2.77 6.21
CA GLY A 657 24.53 4.18 6.27
C GLY A 657 23.79 5.09 5.28
N GLU A 658 22.71 4.61 4.66
CA GLU A 658 21.89 5.36 3.71
C GLU A 658 20.85 6.23 4.45
N PHE A 659 21.33 7.06 5.36
CA PHE A 659 20.52 7.72 6.39
C PHE A 659 19.36 8.58 5.85
N ALA A 660 19.59 9.31 4.75
CA ALA A 660 18.54 10.14 4.15
C ALA A 660 17.41 9.31 3.52
N ALA A 661 17.73 8.16 2.93
CA ALA A 661 16.73 7.25 2.39
C ALA A 661 15.96 6.55 3.53
N ALA A 662 16.67 6.11 4.57
CA ALA A 662 16.06 5.52 5.76
C ALA A 662 15.10 6.49 6.46
N ALA A 663 15.49 7.77 6.62
CA ALA A 663 14.64 8.78 7.26
C ALA A 663 13.30 8.95 6.53
N ARG A 664 13.33 9.12 5.20
CA ARG A 664 12.11 9.25 4.38
C ARG A 664 11.23 8.01 4.47
N ALA A 665 11.82 6.83 4.27
CA ALA A 665 11.09 5.56 4.33
C ALA A 665 10.46 5.33 5.71
N ALA A 666 11.16 5.69 6.79
CA ALA A 666 10.64 5.59 8.14
C ALA A 666 9.47 6.55 8.40
N GLU A 667 9.53 7.80 7.94
CA GLU A 667 8.46 8.78 8.09
C GLU A 667 7.19 8.38 7.34
N GLU A 668 7.35 7.95 6.08
CA GLU A 668 6.25 7.45 5.24
C GLU A 668 5.60 6.20 5.87
N CYS A 669 6.41 5.23 6.32
CA CYS A 669 5.93 4.00 6.92
C CYS A 669 5.23 4.25 8.27
N LEU A 670 5.83 5.07 9.14
CA LEU A 670 5.34 5.36 10.49
C LEU A 670 3.92 5.92 10.46
N THR A 671 3.66 6.85 9.54
CA THR A 671 2.34 7.48 9.35
C THR A 671 1.26 6.43 9.10
N VAL A 672 1.57 5.42 8.27
CA VAL A 672 0.59 4.39 7.92
C VAL A 672 0.39 3.38 9.04
N VAL A 673 1.46 2.88 9.66
CA VAL A 673 1.35 1.85 10.72
C VAL A 673 0.67 2.40 11.98
N GLN A 674 0.86 3.68 12.30
CA GLN A 674 0.14 4.35 13.39
C GLN A 674 -1.35 4.48 13.08
N ARG A 675 -1.72 4.88 11.86
CA ARG A 675 -3.11 4.94 11.41
C ARG A 675 -3.81 3.58 11.49
N LEU A 676 -3.10 2.52 11.08
CA LEU A 676 -3.60 1.15 11.16
C LEU A 676 -3.59 0.58 12.60
N ARG A 677 -2.99 1.27 13.56
CA ARG A 677 -2.76 0.77 14.93
C ARG A 677 -2.02 -0.57 14.97
N LEU A 678 -1.05 -0.75 14.07
CA LEU A 678 -0.22 -1.96 14.00
C LEU A 678 0.99 -1.82 14.94
N ALA A 679 0.78 -2.09 16.23
CA ALA A 679 1.76 -1.79 17.27
C ALA A 679 3.16 -2.41 17.03
N PRO A 680 3.32 -3.69 16.61
CA PRO A 680 4.64 -4.27 16.37
C PRO A 680 5.42 -3.53 15.27
N ALA A 681 4.77 -3.18 14.15
CA ALA A 681 5.43 -2.44 13.07
C ALA A 681 5.74 -0.99 13.49
N THR A 682 4.84 -0.33 14.21
CA THR A 682 5.10 1.02 14.78
C THR A 682 6.33 1.01 15.68
N ARG A 683 6.42 0.05 16.62
CA ARG A 683 7.58 -0.11 17.49
C ARG A 683 8.85 -0.37 16.70
N TYR A 684 8.81 -1.23 15.69
CA TYR A 684 9.98 -1.54 14.87
C TYR A 684 10.48 -0.32 14.07
N VAL A 685 9.58 0.49 13.51
CA VAL A 685 9.94 1.71 12.79
C VAL A 685 10.50 2.78 13.73
N LEU A 686 9.89 2.99 14.89
CA LEU A 686 10.38 3.93 15.92
C LEU A 686 11.75 3.51 16.47
N MET A 687 11.94 2.21 16.71
CA MET A 687 13.25 1.65 17.05
C MET A 687 14.26 1.95 15.94
N SER A 688 13.91 1.73 14.67
CA SER A 688 14.80 2.03 13.54
C SER A 688 15.14 3.51 13.41
N GLN A 689 14.20 4.42 13.73
CA GLN A 689 14.47 5.87 13.80
C GLN A 689 15.42 6.22 14.95
N ALA A 690 15.30 5.55 16.11
CA ALA A 690 16.24 5.71 17.20
C ALA A 690 17.64 5.23 16.81
N VAL A 691 17.76 4.09 16.12
CA VAL A 691 19.02 3.57 15.59
C VAL A 691 19.63 4.52 14.56
N LEU A 692 18.81 5.07 13.65
CA LEU A 692 19.22 6.10 12.69
C LEU A 692 19.87 7.30 13.38
N ALA A 693 19.17 7.87 14.36
CA ALA A 693 19.67 9.02 15.12
C ALA A 693 20.95 8.69 15.91
N ALA A 694 20.99 7.52 16.55
CA ALA A 694 22.16 7.05 17.28
C ALA A 694 23.39 6.89 16.38
N HIS A 695 23.22 6.32 15.19
CA HIS A 695 24.29 6.13 14.20
C HIS A 695 24.79 7.45 13.59
N GLN A 696 24.03 8.54 13.73
CA GLN A 696 24.43 9.91 13.39
C GLN A 696 24.94 10.72 14.59
N GLY A 697 24.96 10.13 15.80
CA GLY A 697 25.35 10.82 17.02
C GLY A 697 24.35 11.88 17.51
N ASP A 698 23.08 11.82 17.07
CA ASP A 698 22.01 12.73 17.48
C ASP A 698 21.22 12.15 18.66
N ARG A 699 21.76 12.31 19.87
CA ARG A 699 21.11 11.88 21.11
C ARG A 699 19.70 12.47 21.30
N PRO A 700 19.47 13.80 21.12
CA PRO A 700 18.13 14.36 21.24
C PRO A 700 17.09 13.73 20.31
N ALA A 701 17.44 13.45 19.05
CA ALA A 701 16.54 12.75 18.12
C ALA A 701 16.31 11.29 18.52
N MET A 702 17.36 10.61 18.96
CA MET A 702 17.24 9.24 19.50
C MET A 702 16.28 9.19 20.69
N ASP A 703 16.47 10.06 21.69
CA ASP A 703 15.63 10.08 22.89
C ASP A 703 14.16 10.40 22.57
N ARG A 704 13.88 11.26 21.56
CA ARG A 704 12.51 11.49 21.06
C ARG A 704 11.89 10.23 20.46
N ALA A 705 12.63 9.52 19.59
CA ALA A 705 12.16 8.28 18.99
C ALA A 705 11.93 7.18 20.03
N LEU A 706 12.80 7.08 21.04
CA LEU A 706 12.65 6.14 22.15
C LEU A 706 11.48 6.47 23.08
N SER A 707 11.20 7.76 23.31
CA SER A 707 10.00 8.18 24.03
C SER A 707 8.74 7.76 23.28
N ALA A 708 8.68 8.03 21.97
CA ALA A 708 7.56 7.60 21.13
C ALA A 708 7.41 6.08 21.08
N PHE A 709 8.52 5.33 21.10
CA PHE A 709 8.51 3.86 21.20
C PHE A 709 7.85 3.38 22.50
N ALA A 710 8.15 4.03 23.63
CA ALA A 710 7.58 3.69 24.93
C ALA A 710 6.06 3.93 24.98
N ASP A 711 5.54 4.93 24.25
CA ASP A 711 4.11 5.23 24.15
C ASP A 711 3.29 4.13 23.44
N TRP A 712 3.95 3.17 22.79
CA TRP A 712 3.33 2.04 22.08
C TRP A 712 3.53 0.69 22.80
N ASP A 713 3.44 0.70 24.13
CA ASP A 713 3.68 -0.47 25.01
C ASP A 713 5.04 -1.13 24.72
N GLY A 714 6.09 -0.30 24.61
CA GLY A 714 7.43 -0.76 24.26
C GLY A 714 8.14 -1.60 25.33
N ALA A 715 7.76 -1.45 26.60
CA ALA A 715 8.39 -2.16 27.72
C ALA A 715 8.03 -3.67 27.70
N GLY A 716 9.05 -4.54 27.77
CA GLY A 716 8.91 -5.99 27.68
C GLY A 716 8.70 -6.52 26.26
N ALA A 717 8.57 -5.64 25.26
CA ALA A 717 8.40 -6.02 23.86
C ALA A 717 9.66 -6.71 23.30
N GLN A 718 9.49 -7.50 22.24
CA GLN A 718 10.60 -8.19 21.59
C GLN A 718 11.67 -7.21 21.07
N GLU A 719 11.27 -6.03 20.60
CA GLU A 719 12.15 -5.00 20.03
C GLU A 719 12.96 -4.20 21.07
N GLU A 720 12.59 -4.24 22.35
CA GLU A 720 13.19 -3.41 23.39
C GLU A 720 14.72 -3.58 23.51
N PRO A 721 15.32 -4.79 23.47
CA PRO A 721 16.77 -4.94 23.49
C PRO A 721 17.49 -4.22 22.35
N LEU A 722 16.85 -4.05 21.18
CA LEU A 722 17.43 -3.31 20.05
C LEU A 722 17.54 -1.81 20.36
N THR A 723 16.62 -1.26 21.15
CA THR A 723 16.64 0.16 21.56
C THR A 723 17.82 0.48 22.49
N LEU A 724 18.25 -0.49 23.29
CA LEU A 724 19.44 -0.35 24.13
C LEU A 724 20.70 -0.62 23.31
N GLY A 725 20.71 -1.73 22.58
CA GLY A 725 21.85 -2.22 21.83
C GLY A 725 22.22 -1.36 20.63
N LEU A 726 21.34 -1.25 19.64
CA LEU A 726 21.60 -0.56 18.37
C LEU A 726 21.39 0.95 18.48
N ALA A 727 20.65 1.44 19.47
CA ALA A 727 20.46 2.87 19.70
C ALA A 727 21.34 3.39 20.86
N ARG A 728 20.98 3.15 22.13
CA ARG A 728 21.69 3.79 23.26
C ARG A 728 23.18 3.48 23.31
N ALA A 729 23.58 2.22 23.14
CA ALA A 729 24.98 1.82 23.19
C ALA A 729 25.78 2.39 22.01
N PHE A 730 25.25 2.35 20.80
CA PHE A 730 25.88 2.99 19.63
C PHE A 730 25.98 4.51 19.79
N CYS A 731 24.95 5.17 20.32
CA CYS A 731 24.99 6.61 20.60
C CYS A 731 26.09 6.95 21.61
N ALA A 732 26.22 6.16 22.70
CA ALA A 732 27.32 6.32 23.66
C ALA A 732 28.70 6.11 23.01
N LEU A 733 28.83 5.13 22.09
CA LEU A 733 30.05 4.95 21.31
C LEU A 733 30.35 6.14 20.38
N MET A 734 29.32 6.74 19.75
CA MET A 734 29.46 7.96 18.96
C MET A 734 29.87 9.19 19.80
N GLU A 735 29.60 9.16 21.10
CA GLU A 735 30.04 10.16 22.06
C GLU A 735 31.41 9.84 22.69
N GLU A 736 32.03 8.71 22.31
CA GLU A 736 33.24 8.16 22.93
C GLU A 736 33.08 7.85 24.44
N ASP A 737 31.84 7.64 24.91
CA ASP A 737 31.52 7.13 26.26
C ASP A 737 31.48 5.58 26.24
N ARG A 738 32.66 4.96 26.21
CA ARG A 738 32.78 3.49 26.28
C ARG A 738 32.17 2.91 27.56
N PRO A 739 32.38 3.47 28.77
CA PRO A 739 31.72 2.97 29.98
C PRO A 739 30.19 3.03 29.89
N GLY A 740 29.63 4.07 29.28
CA GLY A 740 28.20 4.16 28.98
C GLY A 740 27.73 3.04 28.07
N ALA A 741 28.41 2.83 26.94
CA ALA A 741 28.06 1.75 26.01
C ALA A 741 28.07 0.36 26.68
N VAL A 742 29.06 0.08 27.53
CA VAL A 742 29.14 -1.18 28.29
C VAL A 742 27.97 -1.31 29.28
N ARG A 743 27.54 -0.22 29.95
CA ARG A 743 26.36 -0.25 30.83
C ARG A 743 25.10 -0.61 30.04
N GLU A 744 24.89 0.02 28.89
CA GLU A 744 23.72 -0.27 28.03
C GLU A 744 23.72 -1.72 27.53
N LEU A 745 24.88 -2.25 27.13
CA LEU A 745 25.01 -3.65 26.69
C LEU A 745 24.86 -4.67 27.82
N ARG A 746 25.20 -4.31 29.07
CA ARG A 746 24.87 -5.13 30.25
C ARG A 746 23.36 -5.12 30.49
N ALA A 747 22.71 -3.97 30.36
CA ALA A 747 21.26 -3.88 30.45
C ALA A 747 20.53 -4.70 29.37
N VAL A 748 21.10 -4.81 28.15
CA VAL A 748 20.60 -5.75 27.12
C VAL A 748 20.61 -7.19 27.63
N ARG A 749 21.69 -7.64 28.27
CA ARG A 749 21.79 -9.01 28.82
C ARG A 749 20.75 -9.24 29.91
N ASP A 750 20.67 -8.33 30.87
CA ASP A 750 19.69 -8.41 31.97
C ASP A 750 18.26 -8.46 31.43
N LEU A 751 17.96 -7.65 30.40
CA LEU A 751 16.65 -7.60 29.77
C LEU A 751 16.32 -8.88 29.00
N GLU A 752 17.26 -9.41 28.20
CA GLU A 752 17.06 -10.66 27.45
C GLU A 752 16.99 -11.88 28.36
N ASP A 753 17.68 -11.88 29.51
CA ASP A 753 17.57 -12.96 30.48
C ASP A 753 16.20 -12.92 31.20
N ALA A 754 15.64 -11.72 31.42
CA ALA A 754 14.29 -11.55 31.95
C ALA A 754 13.18 -11.77 30.89
N ASN A 755 13.47 -11.45 29.62
CA ASN A 755 12.55 -11.48 28.49
C ASN A 755 13.30 -11.92 27.21
N PRO A 756 13.51 -13.23 26.98
CA PRO A 756 14.29 -13.72 25.83
C PRO A 756 13.75 -13.25 24.47
N SER A 757 14.55 -12.52 23.70
CA SER A 757 14.14 -11.99 22.39
C SER A 757 14.53 -12.94 21.24
N THR A 758 13.74 -12.93 20.18
CA THR A 758 14.07 -13.60 18.90
C THR A 758 14.78 -12.67 17.91
N TYR A 759 15.08 -11.43 18.33
CA TYR A 759 15.93 -10.50 17.60
C TYR A 759 17.35 -10.51 18.17
N TYR A 760 18.33 -10.87 17.33
CA TYR A 760 19.71 -11.12 17.77
C TYR A 760 20.70 -10.01 17.40
N LEU A 761 20.20 -8.83 17.02
CA LEU A 761 21.00 -7.68 16.60
C LEU A 761 21.26 -6.67 17.74
N SER A 762 20.85 -6.98 18.98
CA SER A 762 20.96 -6.12 20.18
C SER A 762 22.41 -5.91 20.66
N GLY A 763 23.39 -6.55 20.03
CA GLY A 763 24.81 -6.38 20.36
C GLY A 763 25.37 -7.41 21.34
N ARG A 764 24.54 -8.28 21.95
CA ARG A 764 24.98 -9.37 22.86
C ARG A 764 26.06 -10.25 22.25
N TYR A 765 25.86 -10.68 20.99
CA TYR A 765 26.75 -11.61 20.28
C TYR A 765 27.77 -10.91 19.36
N GLY A 766 27.78 -9.58 19.33
CA GLY A 766 28.57 -8.77 18.40
C GLY A 766 29.40 -7.71 19.12
N ILE A 767 28.96 -6.45 19.04
CA ILE A 767 29.72 -5.31 19.59
C ILE A 767 29.97 -5.44 21.10
N GLY A 768 29.06 -6.04 21.87
CA GLY A 768 29.26 -6.31 23.30
C GLY A 768 30.43 -7.26 23.56
N LEU A 769 30.54 -8.34 22.79
CA LEU A 769 31.69 -9.24 22.85
C LEU A 769 33.00 -8.52 22.54
N LEU A 770 33.01 -7.64 21.51
CA LEU A 770 34.19 -6.86 21.17
C LEU A 770 34.63 -5.95 22.32
N LEU A 771 33.70 -5.25 22.98
CA LEU A 771 34.02 -4.39 24.12
C LEU A 771 34.51 -5.20 25.33
N ASP A 772 33.91 -6.34 25.61
CA ASP A 772 34.35 -7.22 26.71
C ASP A 772 35.77 -7.75 26.46
N VAL A 773 36.08 -8.17 25.23
CA VAL A 773 37.45 -8.55 24.84
C VAL A 773 38.42 -7.38 24.98
N LEU A 774 38.07 -6.19 24.47
CA LEU A 774 38.93 -5.01 24.58
C LEU A 774 39.21 -4.64 26.04
N SER A 775 38.23 -4.77 26.94
CA SER A 775 38.37 -4.52 28.37
C SER A 775 39.20 -5.57 29.11
N GLY A 776 39.38 -6.76 28.52
CA GLY A 776 40.04 -7.90 29.16
C GLY A 776 39.11 -8.75 30.05
N GLU A 777 37.81 -8.42 30.12
CA GLU A 777 36.80 -9.21 30.83
C GLU A 777 36.56 -10.58 30.17
N VAL A 778 36.76 -10.69 28.85
CA VAL A 778 36.59 -11.94 28.08
C VAL A 778 37.89 -12.37 27.41
N GLY A 779 38.26 -13.64 27.63
CA GLY A 779 39.37 -14.32 26.97
C GLY A 779 38.92 -15.27 25.85
N ARG A 780 39.79 -16.21 25.45
CA ARG A 780 39.59 -17.06 24.26
C ARG A 780 38.40 -18.03 24.35
N SER A 781 38.22 -18.71 25.47
CA SER A 781 37.17 -19.73 25.60
C SER A 781 35.75 -19.14 25.50
N PRO A 782 35.37 -18.08 26.24
CA PRO A 782 34.03 -17.49 26.06
C PRO A 782 33.83 -16.83 24.69
N TYR A 783 34.91 -16.32 24.07
CA TYR A 783 34.87 -15.86 22.68
C TYR A 783 34.53 -16.99 21.71
N GLU A 784 35.20 -18.15 21.82
CA GLU A 784 34.97 -19.31 20.94
C GLU A 784 33.54 -19.86 21.09
N GLU A 785 32.99 -19.85 22.30
CA GLU A 785 31.59 -20.20 22.56
C GLU A 785 30.63 -19.29 21.79
N ILE A 786 30.78 -17.95 21.92
CA ILE A 786 29.91 -16.99 21.23
C ILE A 786 30.11 -17.05 19.71
N ALA A 787 31.36 -17.15 19.24
CA ALA A 787 31.68 -17.24 17.82
C ALA A 787 31.09 -18.49 17.14
N ALA A 788 30.92 -19.59 17.90
CA ALA A 788 30.28 -20.82 17.42
C ALA A 788 28.75 -20.74 17.38
N THR A 789 28.12 -19.81 18.10
CA THR A 789 26.66 -19.67 18.10
C THR A 789 26.12 -19.24 16.73
N SER A 790 24.86 -19.60 16.44
CA SER A 790 24.19 -19.15 15.23
C SER A 790 24.00 -17.62 15.18
N PRO A 791 23.60 -16.94 16.28
CA PRO A 791 23.64 -15.47 16.38
C PRO A 791 25.00 -14.82 16.13
N GLY A 792 26.10 -15.39 16.63
CA GLY A 792 27.46 -14.86 16.41
C GLY A 792 27.91 -14.91 14.95
N ARG A 793 27.35 -15.85 14.17
CA ARG A 793 27.63 -16.02 12.74
C ARG A 793 26.77 -15.15 11.83
N MET A 794 25.72 -14.50 12.34
CA MET A 794 24.89 -13.54 11.57
C MET A 794 25.75 -12.41 11.01
N ARG A 795 25.43 -11.94 9.81
CA ARG A 795 26.29 -11.02 9.05
C ARG A 795 26.64 -9.75 9.84
N TRP A 796 25.66 -9.14 10.50
CA TRP A 796 25.86 -7.96 11.32
C TRP A 796 26.77 -8.22 12.53
N ASN A 797 26.57 -9.32 13.26
CA ASN A 797 27.34 -9.63 14.48
C ASN A 797 28.76 -10.09 14.16
N ARG A 798 28.90 -10.90 13.10
CA ARG A 798 30.15 -11.58 12.73
C ARG A 798 31.31 -10.63 12.49
N GLN A 799 31.06 -9.41 12.00
CA GLN A 799 32.13 -8.41 11.84
C GLN A 799 32.80 -8.07 13.19
N PHE A 800 32.01 -7.92 14.26
CA PHE A 800 32.51 -7.60 15.58
C PHE A 800 33.15 -8.81 16.25
N VAL A 801 32.61 -10.01 16.00
CA VAL A 801 33.25 -11.28 16.43
C VAL A 801 34.64 -11.39 15.81
N LEU A 802 34.79 -11.16 14.50
CA LEU A 802 36.10 -11.23 13.83
C LEU A 802 37.07 -10.15 14.35
N PHE A 803 36.60 -8.94 14.62
CA PHE A 803 37.41 -7.91 15.28
C PHE A 803 37.86 -8.34 16.69
N ALA A 804 36.99 -8.98 17.47
CA ALA A 804 37.32 -9.49 18.79
C ALA A 804 38.37 -10.61 18.72
N GLY A 805 38.20 -11.53 17.76
CA GLY A 805 39.17 -12.59 17.48
C GLY A 805 40.54 -12.04 17.06
N ALA A 806 40.58 -10.99 16.25
CA ALA A 806 41.83 -10.32 15.86
C ALA A 806 42.57 -9.75 17.07
N VAL A 807 41.85 -9.10 18.01
CA VAL A 807 42.44 -8.59 19.26
C VAL A 807 43.02 -9.72 20.11
N LEU A 808 42.30 -10.83 20.27
CA LEU A 808 42.78 -11.98 21.04
C LEU A 808 44.04 -12.61 20.41
N LEU A 809 44.03 -12.84 19.09
CA LEU A 809 45.19 -13.36 18.36
C LEU A 809 46.40 -12.42 18.47
N GLY A 810 46.16 -11.10 18.45
CA GLY A 810 47.17 -10.08 18.67
C GLY A 810 47.87 -10.22 20.02
N ARG A 811 47.09 -10.31 21.09
CA ARG A 811 47.59 -10.50 22.46
C ARG A 811 48.35 -11.81 22.66
N GLU A 812 48.02 -12.84 21.89
CA GLU A 812 48.74 -14.11 21.84
C GLU A 812 50.05 -14.06 21.02
N GLY A 813 50.35 -12.92 20.38
CA GLY A 813 51.52 -12.75 19.51
C GLY A 813 51.34 -13.32 18.10
N ARG A 814 50.14 -13.77 17.73
CA ARG A 814 49.81 -14.35 16.41
C ARG A 814 49.45 -13.25 15.40
N ARG A 815 50.41 -12.36 15.13
CA ARG A 815 50.20 -11.10 14.41
C ARG A 815 49.64 -11.24 12.99
N GLU A 816 50.11 -12.22 12.21
CA GLU A 816 49.63 -12.45 10.84
C GLU A 816 48.18 -12.93 10.81
N GLU A 817 47.83 -13.81 11.75
CA GLU A 817 46.46 -14.32 11.89
C GLU A 817 45.52 -13.23 12.40
N ALA A 818 45.97 -12.38 13.33
CA ALA A 818 45.25 -11.21 13.79
C ALA A 818 44.97 -10.22 12.64
N ALA A 819 45.98 -9.94 11.82
CA ALA A 819 45.83 -9.08 10.64
C ALA A 819 44.86 -9.67 9.61
N THR A 820 44.90 -11.01 9.41
CA THR A 820 44.00 -11.73 8.51
C THR A 820 42.55 -11.66 9.01
N ALA A 821 42.31 -11.94 10.30
CA ALA A 821 40.98 -11.84 10.90
C ALA A 821 40.42 -10.41 10.83
N ALA A 822 41.24 -9.39 11.05
CA ALA A 822 40.83 -8.00 10.90
C ALA A 822 40.57 -7.58 9.44
N ALA A 823 41.26 -8.19 8.47
CA ALA A 823 40.97 -7.98 7.06
C ALA A 823 39.62 -8.64 6.66
N GLU A 824 39.36 -9.85 7.15
CA GLU A 824 38.06 -10.53 6.96
C GLU A 824 36.92 -9.71 7.58
N ALA A 825 37.10 -9.19 8.80
CA ALA A 825 36.13 -8.32 9.46
C ALA A 825 35.83 -7.07 8.61
N GLN A 826 36.86 -6.43 8.04
CA GLN A 826 36.70 -5.26 7.19
C GLN A 826 35.93 -5.56 5.91
N ALA A 827 36.25 -6.68 5.24
CA ALA A 827 35.55 -7.09 4.02
C ALA A 827 34.07 -7.38 4.29
N LEU A 828 33.77 -8.05 5.41
CA LEU A 828 32.39 -8.33 5.79
C LEU A 828 31.60 -7.05 6.13
N ALA A 829 32.25 -6.12 6.82
CA ALA A 829 31.66 -4.86 7.28
C ALA A 829 31.59 -3.77 6.21
N GLU A 830 32.07 -4.00 4.99
CA GLU A 830 32.02 -3.00 3.90
C GLU A 830 30.59 -2.53 3.61
N ALA A 831 29.62 -3.43 3.75
CA ALA A 831 28.19 -3.12 3.63
C ALA A 831 27.64 -2.24 4.77
N TYR A 832 28.40 -2.05 5.85
CA TYR A 832 27.98 -1.36 7.08
C TYR A 832 29.01 -0.29 7.46
N PRO A 833 29.13 0.81 6.69
CA PRO A 833 30.25 1.74 6.79
C PRO A 833 30.40 2.36 8.19
N THR A 834 29.30 2.70 8.86
CA THR A 834 29.36 3.28 10.22
C THR A 834 29.91 2.27 11.23
N ALA A 835 29.44 1.01 11.17
CA ALA A 835 29.90 -0.06 12.05
C ALA A 835 31.37 -0.43 11.78
N LEU A 836 31.77 -0.52 10.51
CA LEU A 836 33.14 -0.75 10.08
C LEU A 836 34.10 0.28 10.69
N HIS A 837 33.84 1.56 10.47
CA HIS A 837 34.73 2.63 10.92
C HIS A 837 34.75 2.76 12.44
N LEU A 838 33.62 2.45 13.11
CA LEU A 838 33.58 2.36 14.56
C LEU A 838 34.44 1.20 15.10
N GLY A 839 34.31 0.01 14.50
CA GLY A 839 35.13 -1.16 14.85
C GLY A 839 36.63 -0.88 14.68
N LEU A 840 37.01 -0.28 13.55
CA LEU A 840 38.38 0.15 13.29
C LEU A 840 38.91 1.14 14.34
N ARG A 841 38.09 2.11 14.75
CA ARG A 841 38.42 3.06 15.82
C ARG A 841 38.63 2.36 17.17
N LEU A 842 37.82 1.34 17.47
CA LEU A 842 37.86 0.61 18.75
C LEU A 842 39.11 -0.28 18.87
N ILE A 843 39.50 -0.98 17.81
CA ILE A 843 40.62 -1.94 17.86
C ILE A 843 42.00 -1.32 17.66
N ALA A 844 42.08 -0.10 17.10
CA ALA A 844 43.36 0.47 16.64
C ALA A 844 44.42 0.62 17.74
N GLU A 845 44.02 0.86 18.99
CA GLU A 845 44.96 0.98 20.12
C GLU A 845 45.55 -0.39 20.50
N ALA A 846 44.70 -1.41 20.64
CA ALA A 846 45.14 -2.79 20.90
C ALA A 846 46.04 -3.31 19.76
N ALA A 847 45.67 -3.02 18.51
CA ALA A 847 46.47 -3.39 17.34
C ALA A 847 47.87 -2.75 17.34
N HIS A 848 47.96 -1.49 17.78
CA HIS A 848 49.24 -0.81 17.93
C HIS A 848 50.08 -1.39 19.08
N GLU A 849 49.47 -1.64 20.23
CA GLU A 849 50.13 -2.19 21.42
C GLU A 849 50.71 -3.59 21.15
N ASP A 850 49.95 -4.46 20.48
CA ASP A 850 50.34 -5.84 20.19
C ASP A 850 51.14 -5.99 18.86
N GLY A 851 51.21 -4.91 18.06
CA GLY A 851 52.02 -4.81 16.85
C GLY A 851 51.50 -5.59 15.65
N TRP A 852 50.19 -5.53 15.38
CA TRP A 852 49.55 -6.16 14.22
C TRP A 852 48.66 -5.19 13.43
N GLY A 853 48.37 -5.52 12.17
CA GLY A 853 47.49 -4.72 11.32
C GLY A 853 48.02 -3.32 10.98
N GLU A 854 47.10 -2.42 10.60
CA GLU A 854 47.40 -1.09 10.08
C GLU A 854 46.68 0.04 10.86
N PRO A 855 46.92 0.16 12.19
CA PRO A 855 46.12 1.02 13.07
C PRO A 855 46.13 2.51 12.68
N VAL A 856 47.23 3.00 12.10
CA VAL A 856 47.30 4.39 11.61
C VAL A 856 46.39 4.61 10.40
N ALA A 857 46.35 3.66 9.46
CA ALA A 857 45.49 3.74 8.28
C ALA A 857 44.01 3.62 8.69
N TRP A 858 43.70 2.73 9.62
CA TRP A 858 42.37 2.55 10.18
C TRP A 858 41.83 3.81 10.86
N LEU A 859 42.63 4.45 11.72
CA LEU A 859 42.25 5.70 12.38
C LEU A 859 42.06 6.86 11.39
N ARG A 860 42.81 6.91 10.29
CA ARG A 860 42.60 7.91 9.23
C ARG A 860 41.28 7.70 8.49
N ARG A 861 40.96 6.44 8.13
CA ARG A 861 39.68 6.09 7.51
C ARG A 861 38.51 6.42 8.43
N ALA A 862 38.60 6.04 9.71
CA ALA A 862 37.57 6.33 10.69
C ALA A 862 37.40 7.84 10.93
N GLU A 863 38.50 8.59 11.08
CA GLU A 863 38.45 10.06 11.17
C GLU A 863 37.75 10.66 9.95
N HIS A 864 38.07 10.16 8.76
CA HIS A 864 37.51 10.66 7.52
C HIS A 864 35.99 10.48 7.48
N HIS A 865 35.53 9.26 7.77
CA HIS A 865 34.14 8.87 7.79
C HIS A 865 33.32 9.69 8.82
N PHE A 866 33.73 9.70 10.09
CA PHE A 866 32.97 10.39 11.14
C PHE A 866 33.01 11.91 11.02
N HIS A 867 34.06 12.47 10.42
CA HIS A 867 34.03 13.88 10.03
C HIS A 867 32.99 14.15 8.94
N GLY A 868 32.88 13.28 7.92
CA GLY A 868 31.86 13.39 6.88
C GLY A 868 30.43 13.27 7.42
N LEU A 869 30.22 12.40 8.40
CA LEU A 869 28.95 12.27 9.11
C LEU A 869 28.67 13.39 10.13
N SER A 870 29.57 14.35 10.30
CA SER A 870 29.45 15.42 11.31
C SER A 870 29.33 14.89 12.75
N VAL A 871 30.05 13.81 13.07
CA VAL A 871 30.17 13.23 14.42
C VAL A 871 31.52 13.65 15.03
N PRO A 872 31.63 14.84 15.65
CA PRO A 872 32.91 15.42 16.02
C PRO A 872 33.65 14.64 17.11
N ASN A 873 32.93 13.99 18.03
CA ASN A 873 33.54 13.28 19.16
C ASN A 873 34.43 12.13 18.69
N VAL A 874 33.90 11.23 17.86
CA VAL A 874 34.68 10.11 17.28
C VAL A 874 35.80 10.62 16.38
N ALA A 875 35.54 11.62 15.53
CA ALA A 875 36.57 12.20 14.67
C ALA A 875 37.72 12.83 15.50
N ASN A 876 37.40 13.51 16.60
CA ASN A 876 38.38 14.07 17.53
C ASN A 876 39.18 12.98 18.23
N ALA A 877 38.53 11.90 18.65
CA ALA A 877 39.17 10.77 19.29
C ALA A 877 40.10 10.01 18.34
N CYS A 878 39.71 9.83 17.07
CA CYS A 878 40.61 9.29 16.04
C CYS A 878 41.88 10.16 15.90
N ARG A 879 41.72 11.49 15.85
CA ARG A 879 42.84 12.44 15.81
C ARG A 879 43.70 12.38 17.07
N ALA A 880 43.10 12.26 18.25
CA ALA A 880 43.85 12.11 19.49
C ALA A 880 44.66 10.80 19.49
N ALA A 881 44.06 9.68 19.07
CA ALA A 881 44.73 8.40 18.93
C ALA A 881 45.90 8.47 17.93
N LEU A 882 45.71 9.07 16.75
CA LEU A 882 46.79 9.27 15.78
C LEU A 882 48.00 10.01 16.39
N ARG A 883 47.77 11.04 17.22
CA ARG A 883 48.87 11.73 17.92
C ARG A 883 49.58 10.81 18.92
N ARG A 884 48.83 9.99 19.67
CA ARG A 884 49.42 9.01 20.61
C ARG A 884 50.29 7.97 19.89
N LEU A 885 49.86 7.53 18.71
CA LEU A 885 50.60 6.59 17.86
C LEU A 885 51.78 7.25 17.10
N GLY A 886 52.07 8.54 17.35
CA GLY A 886 53.15 9.27 16.67
C GLY A 886 52.88 9.61 15.21
N ALA A 887 51.64 9.41 14.72
CA ALA A 887 51.26 9.72 13.36
C ALA A 887 50.89 11.22 13.22
N PRO A 888 51.25 11.87 12.09
CA PRO A 888 50.96 13.28 11.90
C PRO A 888 49.45 13.50 11.69
N VAL A 889 48.88 14.45 12.44
CA VAL A 889 47.46 14.86 12.32
C VAL A 889 47.39 16.23 11.66
N HIS A 890 46.78 16.29 10.48
CA HIS A 890 46.71 17.51 9.70
C HIS A 890 45.46 18.33 10.07
N GLN A 891 45.59 19.64 10.23
CA GLN A 891 44.43 20.53 10.33
C GLN A 891 43.76 20.63 8.96
N ARG A 892 42.45 20.32 8.87
CA ARG A 892 41.65 20.59 7.67
C ARG A 892 41.45 22.11 7.54
N ARG A 893 42.31 22.75 6.74
CA ARG A 893 42.19 24.17 6.34
C ARG A 893 41.14 24.29 5.23
N SER A 894 40.59 25.49 4.99
CA SER A 894 39.65 25.72 3.88
C SER A 894 40.24 25.22 2.55
N GLY A 895 39.45 24.49 1.75
CA GLY A 895 39.89 23.92 0.46
C GLY A 895 40.16 22.40 0.48
N SER A 896 40.13 21.73 1.65
CA SER A 896 40.30 20.27 1.75
C SER A 896 39.22 19.44 1.04
N ASN A 897 38.03 20.03 0.82
CA ASN A 897 36.93 19.38 0.11
C ASN A 897 37.17 19.29 -1.41
N ALA A 898 38.07 20.12 -1.97
CA ALA A 898 38.44 20.08 -3.38
C ALA A 898 39.38 18.91 -3.74
N ILE A 899 39.93 18.22 -2.73
CA ILE A 899 40.80 17.05 -2.91
C ILE A 899 39.93 15.81 -3.12
N PRO A 900 40.12 14.99 -4.19
CA PRO A 900 39.45 13.71 -4.38
C PRO A 900 39.58 12.80 -3.15
N GLU A 901 38.52 12.03 -2.87
CA GLU A 901 38.42 11.19 -1.66
C GLU A 901 39.59 10.22 -1.52
N VAL A 902 39.99 9.55 -2.61
CA VAL A 902 41.11 8.61 -2.67
C VAL A 902 42.43 9.24 -2.21
N LEU A 903 42.67 10.51 -2.52
CA LEU A 903 43.89 11.22 -2.11
C LEU A 903 43.78 11.74 -0.68
N ARG A 904 42.56 12.14 -0.28
CA ARG A 904 42.29 12.66 1.05
C ARG A 904 42.49 11.59 2.14
N THR A 905 42.08 10.34 1.88
CA THR A 905 42.27 9.21 2.79
C THR A 905 43.75 8.83 2.98
N LEU A 906 44.59 9.10 1.97
CA LEU A 906 46.04 8.94 2.03
C LEU A 906 46.77 10.09 2.77
N GLY A 907 46.03 11.10 3.22
CA GLY A 907 46.57 12.24 3.94
C GLY A 907 47.23 13.30 3.05
N VAL A 908 46.83 13.39 1.77
CA VAL A 908 47.27 14.46 0.87
C VAL A 908 46.71 15.81 1.34
N THR A 909 47.58 16.81 1.45
CA THR A 909 47.24 18.18 1.86
C THR A 909 46.75 19.02 0.67
N VAL A 910 46.09 20.17 0.94
CA VAL A 910 45.67 21.11 -0.12
C VAL A 910 46.86 21.54 -0.99
N ARG A 911 48.01 21.84 -0.38
CA ARG A 911 49.21 22.27 -1.12
C ARG A 911 49.85 21.14 -1.92
N GLU A 912 49.84 19.92 -1.38
CA GLU A 912 50.26 18.74 -2.14
C GLU A 912 49.27 18.44 -3.27
N TYR A 913 47.97 18.65 -3.07
CA TYR A 913 46.96 18.46 -4.10
C TYR A 913 47.10 19.46 -5.24
N GLU A 914 47.36 20.75 -4.96
CA GLU A 914 47.66 21.74 -5.99
C GLU A 914 48.90 21.35 -6.82
N VAL A 915 49.93 20.77 -6.18
CA VAL A 915 51.08 20.20 -6.91
C VAL A 915 50.66 18.97 -7.71
N PHE A 916 49.85 18.08 -7.13
CA PHE A 916 49.32 16.87 -7.76
C PHE A 916 48.50 17.18 -9.02
N GLN A 917 47.70 18.24 -9.01
CA GLN A 917 46.91 18.72 -10.16
C GLN A 917 47.77 19.11 -11.37
N LEU A 918 49.02 19.51 -11.15
CA LEU A 918 49.96 19.91 -12.20
C LEU A 918 50.87 18.77 -12.68
N LEU A 919 50.81 17.59 -12.05
CA LEU A 919 51.61 16.44 -12.42
C LEU A 919 51.23 15.81 -13.77
N PRO A 920 49.96 15.77 -14.22
CA PRO A 920 49.61 15.26 -15.55
C PRO A 920 50.31 16.02 -16.69
N GLU A 921 50.60 17.31 -16.49
CA GLU A 921 51.30 18.16 -17.47
C GLU A 921 52.81 17.87 -17.56
N ARG A 922 53.36 17.01 -16.70
CA ARG A 922 54.78 16.61 -16.65
C ARG A 922 55.78 17.79 -16.58
N LEU A 923 55.34 18.91 -16.01
CA LEU A 923 56.15 20.12 -15.81
C LEU A 923 57.38 19.88 -14.94
N GLY A 924 58.42 20.71 -15.07
CA GLY A 924 59.58 20.70 -14.18
C GLY A 924 59.26 21.29 -12.80
N ASN A 925 60.09 21.01 -11.79
CA ASN A 925 59.90 21.57 -10.44
C ASN A 925 59.89 23.11 -10.43
N LYS A 926 60.64 23.74 -11.35
CA LYS A 926 60.68 25.20 -11.50
C LYS A 926 59.36 25.75 -12.05
N ASP A 927 58.79 25.11 -13.06
CA ASP A 927 57.55 25.58 -13.70
C ASP A 927 56.33 25.39 -12.77
N ILE A 928 56.29 24.30 -12.00
CA ILE A 928 55.26 24.08 -10.95
C ILE A 928 55.42 25.14 -9.85
N ALA A 929 56.65 25.45 -9.46
CA ALA A 929 56.95 26.46 -8.44
C ALA A 929 56.49 27.86 -8.88
N ASP A 930 56.75 28.22 -10.14
CA ASP A 930 56.34 29.50 -10.72
C ASP A 930 54.81 29.61 -10.80
N ARG A 931 54.10 28.54 -11.18
CA ARG A 931 52.63 28.53 -11.25
C ARG A 931 51.94 28.60 -9.89
N LEU A 932 52.49 27.93 -8.89
CA LEU A 932 51.92 27.89 -7.55
C LEU A 932 52.47 29.01 -6.64
N TYR A 933 53.39 29.84 -7.13
CA TYR A 933 54.09 30.88 -6.36
C TYR A 933 54.77 30.33 -5.10
N ILE A 934 55.52 29.23 -5.24
CA ILE A 934 56.32 28.59 -4.17
C ILE A 934 57.75 28.30 -4.61
N SER A 935 58.64 27.93 -3.69
CA SER A 935 60.02 27.59 -4.08
C SER A 935 60.11 26.23 -4.81
N PRO A 936 61.03 26.05 -5.79
CA PRO A 936 61.27 24.75 -6.42
C PRO A 936 61.63 23.64 -5.43
N ARG A 937 62.30 23.99 -4.32
CA ARG A 937 62.63 23.06 -3.23
C ARG A 937 61.40 22.62 -2.42
N THR A 938 60.37 23.47 -2.37
CA THR A 938 59.07 23.13 -1.76
C THR A 938 58.30 22.16 -2.65
N VAL A 939 58.30 22.37 -3.97
CA VAL A 939 57.72 21.43 -4.95
C VAL A 939 58.38 20.07 -4.86
N GLU A 940 59.71 20.02 -4.80
CA GLU A 940 60.47 18.77 -4.67
C GLU A 940 60.05 17.98 -3.42
N LYS A 941 59.91 18.66 -2.27
CA LYS A 941 59.42 18.04 -1.03
C LYS A 941 57.98 17.53 -1.17
N HIS A 942 57.09 18.28 -1.81
CA HIS A 942 55.70 17.85 -2.01
C HIS A 942 55.61 16.64 -2.95
N ILE A 943 56.42 16.59 -4.01
CA ILE A 943 56.45 15.44 -4.93
C ILE A 943 57.00 14.19 -4.24
N ALA A 944 58.05 14.34 -3.42
CA ALA A 944 58.56 13.23 -2.61
C ALA A 944 57.50 12.73 -1.60
N ALA A 945 56.83 13.65 -0.89
CA ALA A 945 55.77 13.31 0.05
C ALA A 945 54.56 12.65 -0.62
N LEU A 946 54.13 13.15 -1.79
CA LEU A 946 53.09 12.54 -2.60
C LEU A 946 53.48 11.12 -3.02
N GLY A 947 54.71 10.93 -3.54
CA GLY A 947 55.19 9.61 -3.93
C GLY A 947 55.20 8.59 -2.79
N THR A 948 55.54 9.03 -1.56
CA THR A 948 55.41 8.19 -0.36
C THR A 948 53.96 7.90 0.00
N LYS A 949 53.09 8.93 0.01
CA LYS A 949 51.68 8.79 0.41
C LYS A 949 50.84 7.95 -0.55
N THR A 950 51.15 8.00 -1.84
CA THR A 950 50.39 7.31 -2.89
C THR A 950 51.03 5.99 -3.34
N GLY A 951 52.19 5.61 -2.79
CA GLY A 951 52.91 4.41 -3.22
C GLY A 951 53.51 4.49 -4.62
N HIS A 952 53.73 5.70 -5.15
CA HIS A 952 54.30 5.94 -6.49
C HIS A 952 55.65 6.67 -6.37
N PRO A 953 56.76 5.94 -6.15
CA PRO A 953 58.04 6.53 -5.75
C PRO A 953 58.77 7.27 -6.87
N THR A 954 58.42 7.02 -8.14
CA THR A 954 59.02 7.70 -9.29
C THR A 954 58.13 8.84 -9.77
N ARG A 955 58.75 9.93 -10.26
CA ARG A 955 57.99 11.06 -10.82
C ARG A 955 57.07 10.60 -11.97
N SER A 956 57.56 9.73 -12.86
CA SER A 956 56.75 9.24 -13.98
C SER A 956 55.52 8.48 -13.49
N SER A 957 55.69 7.53 -12.57
CA SER A 957 54.56 6.75 -12.02
C SER A 957 53.55 7.64 -11.28
N LEU A 958 54.03 8.68 -10.59
CA LEU A 958 53.17 9.63 -9.90
C LEU A 958 52.40 10.54 -10.88
N CYS A 959 53.02 10.95 -11.99
CA CYS A 959 52.34 11.68 -13.07
C CYS A 959 51.25 10.83 -13.75
N ASP A 960 51.53 9.55 -14.00
CA ASP A 960 50.56 8.63 -14.62
C ASP A 960 49.39 8.35 -13.68
N PHE A 961 49.66 8.16 -12.38
CA PHE A 961 48.62 8.05 -11.35
C PHE A 961 47.79 9.33 -11.23
N ALA A 962 48.43 10.51 -11.25
CA ALA A 962 47.71 11.77 -11.21
C ALA A 962 46.80 11.96 -12.43
N ALA A 963 47.25 11.57 -13.61
CA ALA A 963 46.43 11.60 -14.82
C ALA A 963 45.22 10.66 -14.72
N ALA A 964 45.38 9.47 -14.13
CA ALA A 964 44.28 8.52 -13.94
C ALA A 964 43.26 8.97 -12.88
N VAL A 965 43.70 9.69 -11.84
CA VAL A 965 42.82 10.14 -10.73
C VAL A 965 42.09 11.45 -11.05
N LEU A 966 42.61 12.27 -11.99
CA LEU A 966 42.05 13.57 -12.37
C LEU A 966 41.26 13.55 -13.69
N ALA A 967 41.30 12.43 -14.42
CA ALA A 967 40.42 12.16 -15.58
C ALA A 967 39.03 11.74 -15.08
#